data_AF-A0A8I3AB89-F1
#
_entry.id   AF-A0A8I3AB89-F1
#
_cell.length_a   1.000
_cell.length_b   1.000
_cell.length_c   1.000
_cell.angle_alpha   90.00
_cell.angle_beta   90.00
_cell.angle_gamma   90.00
#
_symmetry.space_group_name_H-M   'P 1'
#
loop_
_entity.id
_entity.type
_entity.pdbx_description
1 polymer ?
#
loop_
_entity_poly.entity_id
_entity_poly.type
_entity_poly.pdbx_seq_one_letter_code
_entity_poly.pdbx_strand_id
1 'polypeptide(L)'
;MDVVKAVETYITKMVSTPSAMKVLLLDTHTTPIVSLASTQSTLLSHQVYLTDRIDNRLRNSMPHMKCVCFLQPSEGSLDAVCAELREPKYGEYYLYFSNVLSKSSIERLAEVDEFEVVREVQVVQLDCSLQGVELDVSAGTFCRLCASFACLFSLNHLPTANRPLYGSSPNSWDNAALEHTVQGITAVLLSLKKKPVIRYEKMSGMAKKLASEVHHRIQAESALFDFRLTQVAPLLLILDRRNDPVTPLLSQWTYQAMVHELLGIQNGRVNLSMVPDIRPELSEITLTTSTDQFFQAHHLAIFGDLGTSLINYVQSYQSRSLVQSPSAINSISDMKRFVEEYPEFRKLGGNVSKHVALVGELSRLVERDRLLDVGEIEQGLATSSGCDFKTVQALVSNNTVPAWNKLRVVILYALRYQKTQTNNVATLINLLLSNGVSREEARLVYVFLNIAGSDQRQDDLFSMETLLAKGRSALKGLKGVENVYTQHTPHLSQTLENLFKGRLKETSYPFHDGAGTNLSLQRPQDVVIFMIGGTTYGEARTIALLNQDSASTGTRVLLGGTCVHNSSSYLEMVRATAESFPNSVYEPPPESSSNAPSLNLNLGGVNTTEDVKVKTRTGALLTLVSACIILAFTTMEFFDYRRVGVDTSIVVDRSRGQKLSVKLNVTFPHVPCYLLSVDVMDISGEQQRDVSHNIVKKRITNVGVDVPGQRTGELRNEIDRLAEKRGAGYCGSCYGGVEPENGCCNSCEDVRQAYAGRGWSFGNPEDLVMHQCVQEGWSDILKEQASEGCSVSGRIRVNKVIGNINISPGRSYQLNNRHFHDLVPYLKDDGNIHDFSHIVHEFSFMADDEYNPTKSKIGREMRKRMGIEENPLDGYEGKTTKPQYMFQYFLKVVSTQFRTLEEKSTNTHQYSVTQFERDLTRNAGEEDKQGVYTQHGIMGTPGAFFNFEISPILVVHSETRQSFAHFLTSTCAIVGGVLTVAALLDGVLFATGRRLKKGGSTNGGTKVL
;
A
#
# COMPACT_ATOMS: atom_id res chain seq x y z
N MET A 1 16.43 -22.07 5.53
CA MET A 1 16.10 -22.10 4.10
C MET A 1 14.93 -21.16 3.88
N ASP A 2 15.15 -19.90 4.21
CA ASP A 2 14.15 -18.83 4.12
C ASP A 2 14.91 -17.61 3.60
N VAL A 3 14.68 -17.27 2.34
CA VAL A 3 15.42 -16.19 1.68
C VAL A 3 14.87 -14.84 2.13
N VAL A 4 13.56 -14.74 2.38
CA VAL A 4 12.95 -13.46 2.77
C VAL A 4 13.50 -13.01 4.10
N LYS A 5 13.53 -13.90 5.09
CA LYS A 5 14.12 -13.59 6.40
C LYS A 5 15.60 -13.23 6.32
N ALA A 6 16.34 -13.82 5.37
CA ALA A 6 17.74 -13.46 5.16
C ALA A 6 17.86 -12.01 4.64
N VAL A 7 17.03 -11.63 3.67
CA VAL A 7 17.00 -10.27 3.12
C VAL A 7 16.52 -9.24 4.14
N GLU A 8 15.46 -9.54 4.90
CA GLU A 8 15.00 -8.75 6.05
C GLU A 8 16.16 -8.45 6.99
N THR A 9 16.89 -9.49 7.40
CA THR A 9 18.01 -9.37 8.35
C THR A 9 19.10 -8.45 7.79
N TYR A 10 19.41 -8.55 6.49
CA TYR A 10 20.37 -7.66 5.86
C TYR A 10 19.87 -6.21 5.80
N ILE A 11 18.62 -5.98 5.40
CA ILE A 11 18.04 -4.62 5.34
C ILE A 11 18.03 -4.00 6.74
N THR A 12 17.54 -4.73 7.75
CA THR A 12 17.56 -4.27 9.14
C THR A 12 18.99 -3.93 9.59
N LYS A 13 19.98 -4.74 9.23
CA LYS A 13 21.40 -4.45 9.54
C LYS A 13 21.90 -3.17 8.83
N MET A 14 21.59 -3.01 7.55
CA MET A 14 21.97 -1.81 6.77
C MET A 14 21.38 -0.53 7.38
N VAL A 15 20.09 -0.55 7.73
CA VAL A 15 19.42 0.63 8.28
C VAL A 15 19.70 0.86 9.76
N SER A 16 20.07 -0.16 10.54
CA SER A 16 20.37 -0.01 11.97
C SER A 16 21.77 0.52 12.27
N THR A 17 22.71 0.40 11.32
CA THR A 17 24.11 0.82 11.54
C THR A 17 24.26 2.33 11.80
N PRO A 18 23.67 3.24 11.02
CA PRO A 18 23.71 4.67 11.34
C PRO A 18 22.65 5.00 12.42
N SER A 19 23.04 5.52 13.58
CA SER A 19 22.11 5.96 14.63
C SER A 19 21.71 7.43 14.48
N ALA A 20 20.94 7.79 13.45
CA ALA A 20 20.44 9.15 13.21
C ALA A 20 19.28 9.17 12.19
N MET A 21 18.80 10.37 11.84
CA MET A 21 17.85 10.55 10.73
C MET A 21 18.48 10.13 9.39
N LYS A 22 17.84 9.18 8.71
CA LYS A 22 18.37 8.53 7.50
C LYS A 22 17.53 8.81 6.25
N VAL A 23 18.21 8.89 5.12
CA VAL A 23 17.67 8.75 3.76
C VAL A 23 18.16 7.42 3.21
N LEU A 24 17.26 6.63 2.61
CA LEU A 24 17.61 5.40 1.90
C LEU A 24 17.57 5.68 0.39
N LEU A 25 18.71 5.55 -0.26
CA LEU A 25 18.84 5.64 -1.72
C LEU A 25 18.96 4.26 -2.35
N LEU A 26 18.12 4.01 -3.34
CA LEU A 26 18.04 2.75 -4.07
C LEU A 26 18.26 2.97 -5.56
N ASP A 27 18.48 1.91 -6.32
CA ASP A 27 18.45 1.96 -7.79
C ASP A 27 17.27 1.14 -8.34
N THR A 28 17.17 1.07 -9.67
CA THR A 28 16.11 0.31 -10.35
C THR A 28 16.08 -1.16 -9.93
N HIS A 29 17.23 -1.75 -9.60
CA HIS A 29 17.39 -3.16 -9.27
C HIS A 29 17.12 -3.44 -7.79
N THR A 30 17.62 -2.61 -6.90
CA THR A 30 17.45 -2.79 -5.44
C THR A 30 16.11 -2.30 -4.91
N THR A 31 15.44 -1.38 -5.61
CA THR A 31 14.10 -0.89 -5.21
C THR A 31 13.08 -2.03 -5.06
N PRO A 32 12.91 -2.95 -6.04
CA PRO A 32 12.05 -4.12 -5.88
C PRO A 32 12.43 -5.02 -4.70
N ILE A 33 13.73 -5.20 -4.42
CA ILE A 33 14.21 -6.09 -3.36
C ILE A 33 13.78 -5.53 -1.99
N VAL A 34 14.01 -4.23 -1.76
CA VAL A 34 13.61 -3.57 -0.51
C VAL A 34 12.10 -3.47 -0.39
N SER A 35 11.37 -3.21 -1.48
CA SER A 35 9.90 -3.10 -1.47
C SER A 35 9.19 -4.41 -1.12
N LEU A 36 9.83 -5.55 -1.40
CA LEU A 36 9.29 -6.89 -1.17
C LEU A 36 9.69 -7.47 0.18
N ALA A 37 10.85 -7.03 0.67
CA ALA A 37 11.20 -7.14 2.06
C ALA A 37 10.46 -6.00 2.80
N SER A 38 11.15 -4.98 3.29
CA SER A 38 10.61 -4.11 4.34
C SER A 38 9.43 -3.21 3.93
N THR A 39 8.46 -3.04 4.84
CA THR A 39 7.43 -1.99 4.73
C THR A 39 7.97 -0.59 5.05
N GLN A 40 7.27 0.46 4.59
CA GLN A 40 7.62 1.85 4.95
C GLN A 40 7.53 2.10 6.47
N SER A 41 6.57 1.46 7.16
CA SER A 41 6.45 1.54 8.62
C SER A 41 7.68 0.94 9.32
N THR A 42 8.19 -0.18 8.81
CA THR A 42 9.41 -0.83 9.32
C THR A 42 10.66 -0.01 9.04
N LEU A 43 10.78 0.63 7.87
CA LEU A 43 11.88 1.55 7.59
C LEU A 43 11.82 2.78 8.51
N LEU A 44 10.63 3.32 8.74
CA LEU A 44 10.41 4.47 9.61
C LEU A 44 10.75 4.17 11.08
N SER A 45 10.44 2.97 11.57
CA SER A 45 10.83 2.55 12.93
C SER A 45 12.35 2.50 13.13
N HIS A 46 13.10 2.34 12.04
CA HIS A 46 14.56 2.45 11.99
C HIS A 46 15.05 3.84 11.57
N GLN A 47 14.25 4.89 11.76
CA GLN A 47 14.60 6.30 11.49
C GLN A 47 14.95 6.60 10.02
N VAL A 48 14.49 5.78 9.07
CA VAL A 48 14.54 6.10 7.64
C VAL A 48 13.30 6.91 7.29
N TYR A 49 13.47 8.21 7.08
CA TYR A 49 12.36 9.14 6.85
C TYR A 49 12.06 9.35 5.38
N LEU A 50 13.06 9.18 4.52
CA LEU A 50 12.96 9.39 3.09
C LEU A 50 13.56 8.18 2.36
N THR A 51 12.85 7.74 1.33
CA THR A 51 13.30 6.73 0.37
C THR A 51 13.23 7.34 -1.02
N ASP A 52 14.33 7.34 -1.75
CA ASP A 52 14.40 7.90 -3.11
C ASP A 52 15.35 7.06 -3.96
N ARG A 53 15.42 7.37 -5.26
CA ARG A 53 16.34 6.70 -6.16
C ARG A 53 17.61 7.51 -6.39
N ILE A 54 18.75 6.84 -6.54
CA ILE A 54 20.05 7.48 -6.77
C ILE A 54 20.08 8.25 -8.11
N ASP A 55 19.35 7.79 -9.12
CA ASP A 55 19.26 8.42 -10.44
C ASP A 55 18.39 9.69 -10.46
N ASN A 56 17.59 9.92 -9.42
CA ASN A 56 16.83 11.16 -9.27
C ASN A 56 17.77 12.34 -8.94
N ARG A 57 18.09 13.16 -9.94
CA ARG A 57 18.95 14.34 -9.77
C ARG A 57 18.25 15.53 -9.10
N LEU A 58 16.92 15.54 -9.01
CA LEU A 58 16.12 16.63 -8.43
C LEU A 58 16.02 16.59 -6.90
N ARG A 59 16.77 15.69 -6.24
CA ARG A 59 16.84 15.59 -4.77
C ARG A 59 17.38 16.88 -4.14
N ASN A 60 16.72 17.36 -3.11
CA ASN A 60 17.15 18.53 -2.32
C ASN A 60 18.36 18.20 -1.44
N SER A 61 19.26 19.17 -1.24
CA SER A 61 20.38 19.05 -0.30
C SER A 61 19.89 19.08 1.16
N MET A 62 20.25 18.07 1.94
CA MET A 62 19.91 17.90 3.34
C MET A 62 21.13 17.39 4.15
N PRO A 63 22.13 18.26 4.41
CA PRO A 63 23.40 17.84 5.02
C PRO A 63 23.28 17.27 6.45
N HIS A 64 22.17 17.54 7.14
CA HIS A 64 21.89 17.03 8.49
C HIS A 64 21.40 15.57 8.51
N MET A 65 21.14 14.98 7.35
CA MET A 65 20.72 13.58 7.23
C MET A 65 21.90 12.68 6.84
N LYS A 66 21.86 11.43 7.29
CA LYS A 66 22.78 10.38 6.85
C LYS A 66 22.16 9.62 5.68
N CYS A 67 22.95 9.27 4.69
CA CYS A 67 22.50 8.56 3.51
C CYS A 67 22.95 7.10 3.56
N VAL A 68 21.98 6.19 3.47
CA VAL A 68 22.22 4.75 3.27
C VAL A 68 21.94 4.47 1.80
N CYS A 69 22.96 4.08 1.05
CA CYS A 69 22.81 3.68 -0.35
C CYS A 69 22.81 2.16 -0.42
N PHE A 70 21.77 1.55 -1.00
CA PHE A 70 21.78 0.12 -1.35
C PHE A 70 21.61 -0.05 -2.86
N LEU A 71 22.67 -0.46 -3.54
CA LEU A 71 22.81 -0.34 -4.99
C LEU A 71 23.40 -1.61 -5.63
N GLN A 72 23.05 -1.88 -6.87
CA GLN A 72 23.74 -2.86 -7.70
C GLN A 72 25.08 -2.28 -8.17
N PRO A 73 26.19 -3.07 -8.23
CA PRO A 73 27.47 -2.61 -8.79
C PRO A 73 27.43 -2.57 -10.33
N SER A 74 26.45 -1.86 -10.89
CA SER A 74 26.32 -1.60 -12.32
C SER A 74 27.01 -0.28 -12.68
N GLU A 75 27.48 -0.13 -13.93
CA GLU A 75 28.08 1.14 -14.40
C GLU A 75 27.12 2.33 -14.19
N GLY A 76 25.82 2.15 -14.45
CA GLY A 76 24.83 3.21 -14.25
C GLY A 76 24.69 3.63 -12.77
N SER A 77 24.69 2.66 -11.84
CA SER A 77 24.63 2.95 -10.41
C SER A 77 25.94 3.56 -9.90
N LEU A 78 27.09 3.06 -10.37
CA LEU A 78 28.41 3.61 -10.03
C LEU A 78 28.57 5.04 -10.54
N ASP A 79 28.13 5.34 -11.76
CA ASP A 79 28.11 6.69 -12.32
C ASP A 79 27.24 7.63 -11.50
N ALA A 80 26.06 7.15 -11.06
CA ALA A 80 25.14 7.92 -10.24
C ALA A 80 25.73 8.22 -8.85
N VAL A 81 26.40 7.25 -8.22
CA VAL A 81 27.12 7.46 -6.95
C VAL A 81 28.31 8.41 -7.14
N CYS A 82 29.09 8.27 -8.22
CA CYS A 82 30.18 9.19 -8.50
C CYS A 82 29.64 10.62 -8.66
N ALA A 83 28.53 10.82 -9.37
CA ALA A 83 27.90 12.13 -9.51
C ALA A 83 27.41 12.68 -8.16
N GLU A 84 26.87 11.82 -7.30
CA GLU A 84 26.42 12.18 -5.95
C GLU A 84 27.59 12.56 -5.02
N LEU A 85 28.72 11.84 -5.07
CA LEU A 85 29.89 12.11 -4.22
C LEU A 85 30.67 13.35 -4.64
N ARG A 86 30.63 13.74 -5.93
CA ARG A 86 31.19 15.02 -6.41
C ARG A 86 30.44 16.24 -5.85
N GLU A 87 29.15 16.10 -5.60
CA GLU A 87 28.30 17.17 -5.07
C GLU A 87 27.39 16.60 -3.98
N PRO A 88 27.94 16.30 -2.79
CA PRO A 88 27.24 15.54 -1.76
C PRO A 88 26.04 16.32 -1.23
N LYS A 89 24.86 15.69 -1.30
CA LYS A 89 23.60 16.25 -0.81
C LYS A 89 23.34 15.94 0.66
N TYR A 90 24.03 14.95 1.23
CA TYR A 90 23.87 14.49 2.61
C TYR A 90 25.21 14.56 3.36
N GLY A 91 25.16 14.53 4.69
CA GLY A 91 26.36 14.74 5.51
C GLY A 91 27.28 13.54 5.62
N GLU A 92 26.75 12.32 5.51
CA GLU A 92 27.50 11.06 5.57
C GLU A 92 26.87 10.04 4.63
N TYR A 93 27.69 9.19 4.01
CA TYR A 93 27.24 8.12 3.12
C TYR A 93 27.71 6.74 3.61
N TYR A 94 26.78 5.80 3.63
CA TYR A 94 26.99 4.38 3.92
C TYR A 94 26.64 3.62 2.65
N LEU A 95 27.64 3.11 1.94
CA LEU A 95 27.48 2.49 0.64
C LEU A 95 27.40 0.97 0.78
N TYR A 96 26.25 0.41 0.45
CA TYR A 96 26.00 -1.02 0.43
C TYR A 96 25.78 -1.48 -1.02
N PHE A 97 26.57 -2.44 -1.47
CA PHE A 97 26.45 -3.00 -2.82
C PHE A 97 25.88 -4.41 -2.80
N SER A 98 24.95 -4.71 -3.73
CA SER A 98 24.26 -6.00 -3.82
C SER A 98 25.18 -7.15 -4.22
N ASN A 99 26.36 -6.86 -4.78
CA ASN A 99 27.37 -7.84 -5.19
C ASN A 99 28.80 -7.31 -5.02
N VAL A 100 29.78 -8.18 -5.23
CA VAL A 100 31.21 -7.90 -5.14
C VAL A 100 31.60 -6.77 -6.09
N LEU A 101 32.28 -5.76 -5.54
CA LEU A 101 32.87 -4.67 -6.30
C LEU A 101 34.27 -5.02 -6.80
N SER A 102 34.60 -4.57 -8.01
CA SER A 102 35.97 -4.64 -8.53
C SER A 102 36.88 -3.64 -7.80
N LYS A 103 38.18 -3.94 -7.70
CA LYS A 103 39.16 -3.01 -7.11
C LYS A 103 39.17 -1.66 -7.80
N SER A 104 39.09 -1.65 -9.14
CA SER A 104 38.99 -0.43 -9.94
C SER A 104 37.75 0.40 -9.62
N SER A 105 36.61 -0.23 -9.34
CA SER A 105 35.39 0.48 -8.93
C SER A 105 35.56 1.13 -7.56
N ILE A 106 36.25 0.47 -6.63
CA ILE A 106 36.54 1.03 -5.29
C ILE A 106 37.50 2.20 -5.39
N GLU A 107 38.59 2.06 -6.15
CA GLU A 107 39.56 3.13 -6.40
C GLU A 107 38.88 4.36 -7.03
N ARG A 108 38.00 4.12 -8.01
CA ARG A 108 37.20 5.17 -8.67
C ARG A 108 36.28 5.90 -7.69
N LEU A 109 35.62 5.20 -6.77
CA LEU A 109 34.76 5.83 -5.76
C LEU A 109 35.59 6.64 -4.76
N ALA A 110 36.76 6.14 -4.37
CA ALA A 110 37.66 6.81 -3.44
C ALA A 110 38.27 8.09 -4.04
N GLU A 111 38.62 8.09 -5.33
CA GLU A 111 39.13 9.28 -6.03
C GLU A 111 38.09 10.41 -6.09
N VAL A 112 36.81 10.06 -6.16
CA VAL A 112 35.71 11.01 -6.34
C VAL A 112 35.21 11.59 -5.01
N ASP A 113 35.45 10.94 -3.88
CA ASP A 113 35.03 11.40 -2.54
C ASP A 113 35.97 12.47 -1.97
N GLU A 114 36.10 13.61 -2.66
CA GLU A 114 36.95 14.74 -2.23
C GLU A 114 36.51 15.34 -0.88
N PHE A 115 35.25 15.13 -0.48
CA PHE A 115 34.67 15.65 0.76
C PHE A 115 34.75 14.66 1.93
N GLU A 116 35.31 13.46 1.72
CA GLU A 116 35.46 12.39 2.72
C GLU A 116 34.15 12.06 3.47
N VAL A 117 33.03 12.07 2.73
CA VAL A 117 31.70 11.86 3.30
C VAL A 117 31.34 10.38 3.41
N VAL A 118 32.04 9.49 2.68
CA VAL A 118 31.83 8.05 2.77
C VAL A 118 32.40 7.53 4.09
N ARG A 119 31.54 6.92 4.91
CA ARG A 119 31.92 6.33 6.21
C ARG A 119 32.14 4.83 6.14
N GLU A 120 31.42 4.17 5.25
CA GLU A 120 31.40 2.72 5.17
C GLU A 120 31.09 2.26 3.76
N VAL A 121 31.82 1.24 3.32
CA VAL A 121 31.54 0.50 2.09
C VAL A 121 31.45 -0.98 2.44
N GLN A 122 30.25 -1.55 2.28
CA GLN A 122 30.02 -2.98 2.50
C GLN A 122 29.44 -3.63 1.26
N VAL A 123 29.86 -4.87 1.01
CA VAL A 123 29.19 -5.73 0.05
C VAL A 123 28.17 -6.58 0.82
N VAL A 124 26.91 -6.45 0.44
CA VAL A 124 25.80 -7.24 0.96
C VAL A 124 25.26 -8.07 -0.19
N GLN A 125 25.62 -9.36 -0.23
CA GLN A 125 25.32 -10.20 -1.39
C GLN A 125 23.82 -10.55 -1.46
N LEU A 126 23.06 -9.73 -2.20
CA LEU A 126 21.60 -9.71 -2.29
C LEU A 126 21.16 -9.42 -3.74
N ASP A 127 21.28 -10.41 -4.62
CA ASP A 127 20.92 -10.29 -6.04
C ASP A 127 19.65 -11.09 -6.42
N CYS A 128 18.73 -11.31 -5.47
CA CYS A 128 17.44 -11.94 -5.74
C CYS A 128 16.27 -11.03 -5.38
N SER A 129 15.31 -10.90 -6.28
CA SER A 129 14.00 -10.35 -5.96
C SER A 129 13.16 -11.41 -5.27
N LEU A 130 12.57 -11.02 -4.14
CA LEU A 130 11.69 -11.91 -3.38
C LEU A 130 10.27 -11.77 -3.87
N GLN A 131 9.71 -12.78 -4.53
CA GLN A 131 8.27 -12.76 -4.81
C GLN A 131 7.52 -13.44 -3.67
N GLY A 132 7.17 -12.63 -2.66
CA GLY A 132 6.27 -13.00 -1.56
C GLY A 132 6.97 -13.43 -0.26
N VAL A 133 6.45 -12.84 0.84
CA VAL A 133 6.43 -13.29 2.26
C VAL A 133 7.44 -12.65 3.24
N GLU A 134 7.17 -11.45 3.77
CA GLU A 134 7.69 -11.01 5.09
C GLU A 134 6.86 -11.50 6.31
N LEU A 135 7.34 -11.27 7.53
CA LEU A 135 6.68 -11.60 8.80
C LEU A 135 6.80 -10.44 9.80
N ASP A 136 5.73 -10.16 10.54
CA ASP A 136 5.66 -9.09 11.55
C ASP A 136 6.34 -9.47 12.89
N VAL A 137 6.91 -8.47 13.57
CA VAL A 137 7.57 -8.58 14.87
C VAL A 137 6.73 -7.86 15.92
N SER A 138 5.98 -8.63 16.72
CA SER A 138 5.64 -8.24 18.09
C SER A 138 5.41 -9.47 18.99
N ALA A 139 6.20 -9.54 20.05
CA ALA A 139 6.05 -10.35 21.28
C ALA A 139 6.28 -11.88 21.24
N GLY A 140 7.37 -12.31 21.90
CA GLY A 140 7.36 -13.33 22.96
C GLY A 140 7.18 -14.81 22.61
N THR A 141 8.29 -15.56 22.63
CA THR A 141 8.40 -16.97 23.10
C THR A 141 7.28 -17.95 22.71
N PHE A 142 7.43 -18.64 21.58
CA PHE A 142 7.50 -20.11 21.50
C PHE A 142 7.83 -20.54 20.06
N CYS A 143 9.02 -21.11 19.90
CA CYS A 143 9.41 -21.85 18.70
C CYS A 143 8.60 -23.15 18.62
N ARG A 144 7.77 -23.37 17.57
CA ARG A 144 7.57 -24.69 16.93
C ARG A 144 6.65 -24.83 15.69
N LEU A 145 6.10 -23.79 15.06
CA LEU A 145 5.23 -23.98 13.88
C LEU A 145 5.44 -23.06 12.66
N CYS A 146 6.50 -22.24 12.63
CA CYS A 146 6.79 -21.40 11.47
C CYS A 146 7.49 -22.20 10.35
N ALA A 147 6.70 -22.99 9.59
CA ALA A 147 7.13 -23.71 8.40
C ALA A 147 6.22 -23.44 7.18
N SER A 148 5.68 -22.23 7.03
CA SER A 148 4.72 -21.92 5.96
C SER A 148 4.74 -20.42 5.65
N PHE A 149 5.51 -19.81 4.73
CA PHE A 149 6.35 -20.24 3.61
C PHE A 149 7.24 -19.08 3.14
N ALA A 150 8.47 -19.35 2.71
CA ALA A 150 9.31 -18.47 1.87
C ALA A 150 10.15 -19.36 0.93
N CYS A 151 9.46 -20.11 0.07
CA CYS A 151 10.06 -21.18 -0.76
C CYS A 151 10.23 -20.82 -2.24
N LEU A 152 10.11 -19.53 -2.60
CA LEU A 152 10.27 -19.03 -3.96
C LEU A 152 11.20 -17.81 -3.98
N PHE A 153 12.14 -17.77 -4.93
CA PHE A 153 12.92 -16.58 -5.28
C PHE A 153 13.01 -16.39 -6.79
N SER A 154 13.22 -15.15 -7.23
CA SER A 154 13.38 -14.77 -8.64
C SER A 154 14.65 -13.94 -8.80
N LEU A 155 15.29 -14.02 -9.97
CA LEU A 155 16.38 -13.10 -10.33
C LEU A 155 15.88 -11.88 -11.12
N ASN A 156 14.56 -11.75 -11.31
CA ASN A 156 13.91 -10.68 -12.07
C ASN A 156 14.47 -10.47 -13.49
N HIS A 157 15.03 -11.52 -14.09
CA HIS A 157 15.46 -11.52 -15.48
C HIS A 157 14.33 -12.03 -16.36
N LEU A 158 13.42 -11.14 -16.75
CA LEU A 158 12.40 -11.44 -17.76
C LEU A 158 13.03 -11.25 -19.16
N PRO A 159 13.19 -12.32 -19.96
CA PRO A 159 13.88 -12.20 -21.23
C PRO A 159 13.07 -11.38 -22.22
N THR A 160 13.74 -10.43 -22.88
CA THR A 160 13.16 -9.56 -23.92
C THR A 160 14.17 -9.44 -25.06
N ALA A 161 13.77 -8.92 -26.22
CA ALA A 161 14.69 -8.71 -27.34
C ALA A 161 15.96 -7.92 -26.96
N ASN A 162 15.84 -6.97 -26.02
CA ASN A 162 16.96 -6.14 -25.53
C ASN A 162 17.76 -6.78 -24.39
N ARG A 163 17.23 -7.82 -23.75
CA ARG A 163 17.87 -8.56 -22.64
C ARG A 163 17.63 -10.05 -22.85
N PRO A 164 18.32 -10.67 -23.82
CA PRO A 164 18.11 -12.07 -24.16
C PRO A 164 18.67 -12.99 -23.08
N LEU A 165 18.01 -14.13 -22.86
CA LEU A 165 18.52 -15.21 -22.01
C LEU A 165 19.43 -16.17 -22.79
N TYR A 166 19.03 -16.46 -24.03
CA TYR A 166 19.70 -17.39 -24.93
C TYR A 166 20.62 -16.61 -25.88
N GLY A 167 21.73 -17.25 -26.27
CA GLY A 167 22.60 -16.79 -27.35
C GLY A 167 22.00 -17.11 -28.73
N SER A 168 22.82 -17.60 -29.65
CA SER A 168 22.41 -17.94 -31.02
C SER A 168 21.76 -19.33 -31.17
N SER A 169 21.65 -20.09 -30.08
CA SER A 169 21.08 -21.43 -30.08
C SER A 169 20.33 -21.74 -28.78
N PRO A 170 19.40 -22.71 -28.77
CA PRO A 170 18.68 -23.13 -27.56
C PRO A 170 19.58 -23.62 -26.41
N ASN A 171 20.83 -24.03 -26.71
CA ASN A 171 21.76 -24.59 -25.72
C ASN A 171 22.92 -23.64 -25.35
N SER A 172 22.89 -22.40 -25.83
CA SER A 172 23.90 -21.40 -25.54
C SER A 172 23.32 -20.27 -24.70
N TRP A 173 24.05 -19.86 -23.67
CA TRP A 173 23.72 -18.66 -22.90
C TRP A 173 24.09 -17.39 -23.66
N ASP A 174 23.32 -16.32 -23.41
CA ASP A 174 23.89 -14.97 -23.52
C ASP A 174 24.91 -14.75 -22.38
N ASN A 175 26.02 -14.08 -22.68
CA ASN A 175 27.12 -13.92 -21.73
C ASN A 175 26.73 -13.08 -20.51
N ALA A 176 25.97 -11.99 -20.72
CA ALA A 176 25.54 -11.13 -19.63
C ALA A 176 24.48 -11.82 -18.76
N ALA A 177 23.55 -12.56 -19.39
CA ALA A 177 22.54 -13.33 -18.67
C ALA A 177 23.15 -14.46 -17.82
N LEU A 178 24.19 -15.14 -18.32
CA LEU A 178 24.91 -16.17 -17.56
C LEU A 178 25.58 -15.60 -16.33
N GLU A 179 26.37 -14.53 -16.48
CA GLU A 179 27.09 -13.90 -15.37
C GLU A 179 26.11 -13.40 -14.30
N HIS A 180 25.03 -12.74 -14.70
CA HIS A 180 23.97 -12.30 -13.79
C HIS A 180 23.32 -13.48 -13.05
N THR A 181 23.13 -14.61 -13.72
CA THR A 181 22.53 -15.81 -13.11
C THR A 181 23.47 -16.46 -12.10
N VAL A 182 24.77 -16.57 -12.43
CA VAL A 182 25.81 -17.10 -11.52
C VAL A 182 25.89 -16.24 -10.26
N GLN A 183 25.90 -14.92 -10.42
CA GLN A 183 25.89 -13.95 -9.34
C GLN A 183 24.68 -14.10 -8.42
N GLY A 184 23.46 -14.14 -9.00
CA GLY A 184 22.22 -14.31 -8.25
C GLY A 184 22.16 -15.62 -7.44
N ILE A 185 22.56 -16.74 -8.05
CA ILE A 185 22.60 -18.04 -7.34
C ILE A 185 23.62 -18.00 -6.21
N THR A 186 24.82 -17.45 -6.45
CA THR A 186 25.88 -17.32 -5.45
C THR A 186 25.41 -16.47 -4.26
N ALA A 187 24.72 -15.35 -4.53
CA ALA A 187 24.13 -14.50 -3.49
C ALA A 187 23.09 -15.24 -2.63
N VAL A 188 22.22 -16.05 -3.24
CA VAL A 188 21.24 -16.88 -2.52
C VAL A 188 21.95 -17.92 -1.64
N LEU A 189 22.98 -18.59 -2.16
CA LEU A 189 23.75 -19.58 -1.41
C LEU A 189 24.47 -18.97 -0.19
N LEU A 190 25.07 -17.79 -0.35
CA LEU A 190 25.72 -17.05 0.73
C LEU A 190 24.73 -16.54 1.76
N SER A 191 23.59 -15.99 1.32
CA SER A 191 22.49 -15.56 2.19
C SER A 191 21.95 -16.69 3.07
N LEU A 192 21.85 -17.89 2.51
CA LEU A 192 21.42 -19.09 3.22
C LEU A 192 22.55 -19.78 4.00
N LYS A 193 23.80 -19.33 3.82
CA LYS A 193 25.03 -19.95 4.33
C LYS A 193 25.12 -21.43 3.95
N LYS A 194 24.99 -21.73 2.66
CA LYS A 194 24.99 -23.10 2.11
C LYS A 194 26.09 -23.27 1.06
N LYS A 195 26.89 -24.32 1.21
CA LYS A 195 27.85 -24.81 0.20
C LYS A 195 27.31 -26.10 -0.42
N PRO A 196 26.66 -26.05 -1.59
CA PRO A 196 25.93 -27.19 -2.13
C PRO A 196 26.80 -28.13 -2.97
N VAL A 197 26.36 -29.39 -3.05
CA VAL A 197 26.70 -30.30 -4.16
C VAL A 197 25.78 -29.96 -5.33
N ILE A 198 26.29 -29.97 -6.56
CA ILE A 198 25.54 -29.51 -7.74
C ILE A 198 25.14 -30.71 -8.62
N ARG A 199 23.85 -30.81 -8.95
CA ARG A 199 23.29 -31.68 -9.99
C ARG A 199 22.57 -30.83 -11.04
N TYR A 200 22.55 -31.29 -12.28
CA TYR A 200 21.93 -30.56 -13.38
C TYR A 200 21.29 -31.50 -14.40
N GLU A 201 20.34 -31.01 -15.20
CA GLU A 201 19.75 -31.78 -16.32
C GLU A 201 20.75 -31.97 -17.46
N LYS A 202 21.03 -33.23 -17.81
CA LYS A 202 22.07 -33.55 -18.80
C LYS A 202 21.75 -33.05 -20.21
N MET A 203 20.46 -33.02 -20.59
CA MET A 203 20.04 -32.49 -21.90
C MET A 203 20.44 -31.02 -22.11
N SER A 204 20.54 -30.25 -21.03
CA SER A 204 20.75 -28.80 -21.11
C SER A 204 22.24 -28.46 -21.07
N GLY A 205 22.76 -28.04 -22.22
CA GLY A 205 24.09 -27.42 -22.30
C GLY A 205 24.20 -26.19 -21.41
N MET A 206 23.10 -25.43 -21.29
CA MET A 206 23.00 -24.27 -20.41
C MET A 206 23.11 -24.64 -18.93
N ALA A 207 22.39 -25.69 -18.49
CA ALA A 207 22.45 -26.16 -17.11
C ALA A 207 23.84 -26.66 -16.73
N LYS A 208 24.51 -27.40 -17.64
CA LYS A 208 25.91 -27.83 -17.44
C LYS A 208 26.86 -26.65 -17.31
N LYS A 209 26.75 -25.64 -18.18
CA LYS A 209 27.60 -24.44 -18.14
C LYS A 209 27.38 -23.66 -16.84
N LEU A 210 26.12 -23.43 -16.46
CA LEU A 210 25.77 -22.77 -15.21
C LEU A 210 26.30 -23.52 -13.97
N ALA A 211 26.15 -24.84 -13.94
CA ALA A 211 26.71 -25.67 -12.87
C ALA A 211 28.24 -25.48 -12.73
N SER A 212 28.94 -25.43 -13.86
CA SER A 212 30.39 -25.26 -13.91
C SER A 212 30.84 -23.89 -13.41
N GLU A 213 30.15 -22.81 -13.84
CA GLU A 213 30.49 -21.45 -13.42
C GLU A 213 30.16 -21.19 -11.95
N VAL A 214 29.02 -21.68 -11.44
CA VAL A 214 28.69 -21.59 -10.01
C VAL A 214 29.70 -22.37 -9.18
N HIS A 215 30.09 -23.57 -9.62
CA HIS A 215 31.15 -24.32 -8.94
C HIS A 215 32.47 -23.56 -8.93
N HIS A 216 32.89 -23.02 -10.07
CA HIS A 216 34.12 -22.24 -10.19
C HIS A 216 34.11 -21.02 -9.27
N ARG A 217 32.99 -20.29 -9.18
CA ARG A 217 32.83 -19.14 -8.27
C ARG A 217 32.97 -19.54 -6.80
N ILE A 218 32.34 -20.65 -6.39
CA ILE A 218 32.46 -21.19 -5.01
C ILE A 218 33.91 -21.54 -4.67
N GLN A 219 34.68 -22.06 -5.63
CA GLN A 219 36.10 -22.38 -5.42
C GLN A 219 36.98 -21.12 -5.39
N ALA A 220 36.74 -20.17 -6.30
CA ALA A 220 37.47 -18.91 -6.35
C ALA A 220 37.29 -18.08 -5.06
N GLU A 221 36.09 -18.11 -4.48
CA GLU A 221 35.71 -17.38 -3.26
C GLU A 221 35.58 -18.31 -2.05
N SER A 222 36.47 -19.30 -1.92
CA SER A 222 36.33 -20.37 -0.90
C SER A 222 36.22 -19.86 0.55
N ALA A 223 36.83 -18.72 0.86
CA ALA A 223 36.74 -18.09 2.18
C ALA A 223 35.33 -17.60 2.54
N LEU A 224 34.54 -17.14 1.57
CA LEU A 224 33.15 -16.74 1.78
C LEU A 224 32.22 -17.93 2.03
N PHE A 225 32.63 -19.12 1.55
CA PHE A 225 31.91 -20.38 1.69
C PHE A 225 32.45 -21.28 2.82
N ASP A 226 33.28 -20.73 3.72
CA ASP A 226 33.77 -21.43 4.91
C ASP A 226 32.70 -21.47 6.00
N PHE A 227 31.71 -22.34 5.79
CA PHE A 227 30.60 -22.58 6.71
C PHE A 227 30.82 -23.86 7.51
N ARG A 228 30.17 -23.94 8.68
CA ARG A 228 30.12 -25.21 9.44
C ARG A 228 29.56 -26.33 8.56
N LEU A 229 30.33 -27.40 8.40
CA LEU A 229 29.94 -28.58 7.64
C LEU A 229 28.65 -29.18 8.22
N THR A 230 27.67 -29.42 7.35
CA THR A 230 26.43 -30.13 7.70
C THR A 230 26.63 -31.63 7.57
N GLN A 231 25.90 -32.43 8.36
CA GLN A 231 25.95 -33.90 8.28
C GLN A 231 25.58 -34.44 6.89
N VAL A 232 24.61 -33.79 6.24
CA VAL A 232 24.24 -34.02 4.85
C VAL A 232 24.49 -32.73 4.07
N ALA A 233 25.24 -32.81 2.98
CA ALA A 233 25.53 -31.63 2.15
C ALA A 233 24.23 -31.13 1.48
N PRO A 234 24.00 -29.80 1.43
CA PRO A 234 22.87 -29.24 0.69
C PRO A 234 23.02 -29.54 -0.81
N LEU A 235 21.91 -29.64 -1.52
CA LEU A 235 21.89 -29.93 -2.96
C LEU A 235 21.41 -28.71 -3.74
N LEU A 236 22.13 -28.33 -4.79
CA LEU A 236 21.67 -27.42 -5.85
C LEU A 236 21.28 -28.26 -7.07
N LEU A 237 20.01 -28.22 -7.46
CA LEU A 237 19.47 -28.89 -8.64
C LEU A 237 19.13 -27.85 -9.72
N ILE A 238 19.84 -27.89 -10.83
CA ILE A 238 19.65 -26.97 -11.96
C ILE A 238 18.81 -27.65 -13.04
N LEU A 239 17.68 -27.04 -13.38
CA LEU A 239 16.69 -27.53 -14.33
C LEU A 239 16.53 -26.51 -15.47
N ASP A 240 16.03 -26.96 -16.63
CA ASP A 240 15.79 -26.16 -17.82
C ASP A 240 14.31 -26.22 -18.21
N ARG A 241 13.70 -25.04 -18.42
CA ARG A 241 12.27 -24.93 -18.74
C ARG A 241 11.88 -25.64 -20.03
N ARG A 242 12.82 -25.88 -20.95
CA ARG A 242 12.57 -26.67 -22.16
C ARG A 242 12.18 -28.12 -21.88
N ASN A 243 12.55 -28.68 -20.73
CA ASN A 243 12.15 -30.04 -20.35
C ASN A 243 10.64 -30.12 -20.01
N ASP A 244 10.05 -29.03 -19.50
CA ASP A 244 8.62 -28.92 -19.18
C ASP A 244 7.99 -27.62 -19.73
N PRO A 245 7.68 -27.57 -21.04
CA PRO A 245 6.99 -26.43 -21.63
C PRO A 245 5.48 -26.40 -21.33
N VAL A 246 4.92 -27.45 -20.72
CA VAL A 246 3.46 -27.58 -20.51
C VAL A 246 3.01 -26.78 -19.30
N THR A 247 3.66 -26.94 -18.15
CA THR A 247 3.30 -26.25 -16.91
C THR A 247 3.04 -24.74 -17.06
N PRO A 248 3.93 -23.94 -17.68
CA PRO A 248 3.70 -22.50 -17.84
C PRO A 248 2.58 -22.14 -18.85
N LEU A 249 2.16 -23.07 -19.71
CA LEU A 249 1.10 -22.81 -20.70
C LEU A 249 -0.30 -23.09 -20.16
N LEU A 250 -0.45 -23.74 -19.00
CA LEU A 250 -1.74 -24.14 -18.44
C LEU A 250 -2.40 -23.02 -17.64
N SER A 251 -3.72 -22.91 -17.76
CA SER A 251 -4.51 -21.98 -16.95
C SER A 251 -4.47 -22.41 -15.48
N GLN A 252 -4.24 -21.44 -14.59
CA GLN A 252 -4.04 -21.69 -13.17
C GLN A 252 -5.30 -21.40 -12.37
N TRP A 253 -5.66 -22.31 -11.47
CA TRP A 253 -6.93 -22.27 -10.71
C TRP A 253 -6.75 -22.09 -9.20
N THR A 254 -5.53 -21.81 -8.75
CA THR A 254 -5.21 -21.53 -7.34
C THR A 254 -4.99 -20.05 -7.16
N TYR A 255 -5.40 -19.47 -6.04
CA TYR A 255 -5.59 -18.02 -5.92
C TYR A 255 -4.38 -17.18 -6.39
N GLN A 256 -3.18 -17.40 -5.84
CA GLN A 256 -1.98 -16.65 -6.24
C GLN A 256 -1.61 -16.86 -7.72
N ALA A 257 -1.63 -18.10 -8.18
CA ALA A 257 -1.26 -18.45 -9.55
C ALA A 257 -2.26 -17.88 -10.56
N MET A 258 -3.55 -17.90 -10.23
CA MET A 258 -4.64 -17.36 -11.06
C MET A 258 -4.57 -15.84 -11.17
N VAL A 259 -4.26 -15.13 -10.07
CA VAL A 259 -4.01 -13.68 -10.12
C VAL A 259 -2.83 -13.37 -11.02
N HIS A 260 -1.72 -14.09 -10.91
CA HIS A 260 -0.56 -13.88 -11.78
C HIS A 260 -0.85 -14.20 -13.25
N GLU A 261 -1.66 -15.22 -13.51
CA GLU A 261 -2.06 -15.64 -14.85
C GLU A 261 -2.93 -14.59 -15.56
N LEU A 262 -3.94 -14.06 -14.86
CA LEU A 262 -4.96 -13.19 -15.48
C LEU A 262 -4.69 -11.69 -15.32
N LEU A 263 -4.10 -11.27 -14.20
CA LEU A 263 -3.88 -9.86 -13.86
C LEU A 263 -2.40 -9.48 -13.79
N GLY A 264 -1.53 -10.48 -13.58
CA GLY A 264 -0.10 -10.26 -13.39
C GLY A 264 0.23 -9.81 -11.97
N ILE A 265 1.29 -10.38 -11.41
CA ILE A 265 1.88 -9.95 -10.13
C ILE A 265 3.29 -9.48 -10.43
N GLN A 266 3.56 -8.20 -10.24
CA GLN A 266 4.87 -7.59 -10.45
C GLN A 266 5.36 -7.01 -9.14
N ASN A 267 6.44 -7.58 -8.58
CA ASN A 267 7.02 -7.13 -7.30
C ASN A 267 5.96 -7.00 -6.18
N GLY A 268 5.08 -8.00 -6.06
CA GLY A 268 4.03 -8.04 -5.03
C GLY A 268 2.86 -7.09 -5.28
N ARG A 269 2.82 -6.38 -6.42
CA ARG A 269 1.74 -5.47 -6.82
C ARG A 269 0.94 -6.00 -8.00
N VAL A 270 -0.34 -5.63 -8.03
CA VAL A 270 -1.28 -5.94 -9.12
C VAL A 270 -1.91 -4.62 -9.58
N ASN A 271 -1.89 -4.38 -10.88
CA ASN A 271 -2.49 -3.22 -11.48
C ASN A 271 -3.92 -3.56 -11.93
N LEU A 272 -4.90 -2.85 -11.36
CA LEU A 272 -6.31 -2.96 -11.69
C LEU A 272 -6.83 -1.73 -12.47
N SER A 273 -5.98 -0.81 -12.91
CA SER A 273 -6.40 0.44 -13.58
C SER A 273 -7.23 0.23 -14.85
N MET A 274 -7.11 -0.94 -15.48
CA MET A 274 -7.88 -1.32 -16.68
C MET A 274 -9.20 -2.05 -16.36
N VAL A 275 -9.47 -2.32 -15.08
CA VAL A 275 -10.69 -2.99 -14.63
C VAL A 275 -11.87 -2.02 -14.69
N PRO A 276 -13.02 -2.40 -15.31
CA PRO A 276 -14.20 -1.55 -15.35
C PRO A 276 -14.71 -1.20 -13.96
N ASP A 277 -15.12 0.06 -13.77
CA ASP A 277 -15.69 0.57 -12.52
C ASP A 277 -14.81 0.35 -11.28
N ILE A 278 -13.49 0.28 -11.46
CA ILE A 278 -12.54 0.18 -10.36
C ILE A 278 -12.39 1.54 -9.67
N ARG A 279 -12.30 1.51 -8.34
CA ARG A 279 -12.08 2.72 -7.56
C ARG A 279 -10.62 3.18 -7.66
N PRO A 280 -10.35 4.51 -7.68
CA PRO A 280 -8.98 5.03 -7.77
C PRO A 280 -8.04 4.47 -6.71
N GLU A 281 -8.53 4.28 -5.47
CA GLU A 281 -7.74 3.71 -4.38
C GLU A 281 -7.39 2.21 -4.53
N LEU A 282 -8.08 1.50 -5.43
CA LEU A 282 -7.81 0.09 -5.76
C LEU A 282 -7.15 -0.08 -7.14
N SER A 283 -6.75 1.03 -7.79
CA SER A 283 -6.08 0.98 -9.10
C SER A 283 -4.75 0.22 -9.06
N GLU A 284 -4.04 0.28 -7.93
CA GLU A 284 -2.88 -0.56 -7.65
C GLU A 284 -3.04 -1.17 -6.25
N ILE A 285 -2.88 -2.48 -6.15
CA ILE A 285 -3.02 -3.21 -4.89
C ILE A 285 -1.79 -4.04 -4.59
N THR A 286 -1.50 -4.21 -3.30
CA THR A 286 -0.38 -5.03 -2.82
C THR A 286 -0.90 -6.39 -2.34
N LEU A 287 -0.27 -7.46 -2.83
CA LEU A 287 -0.50 -8.86 -2.49
C LEU A 287 0.76 -9.49 -1.91
N THR A 288 0.85 -9.43 -0.59
CA THR A 288 1.96 -9.97 0.18
C THR A 288 1.40 -10.76 1.35
N THR A 289 1.81 -12.01 1.50
CA THR A 289 1.36 -12.91 2.60
C THR A 289 1.80 -12.46 3.99
N SER A 290 2.64 -11.43 4.09
CA SER A 290 3.17 -10.86 5.32
C SER A 290 2.21 -9.94 6.05
N THR A 291 1.68 -8.99 5.29
CA THR A 291 0.79 -7.93 5.75
C THR A 291 -0.67 -8.30 5.58
N ASP A 292 -0.96 -9.35 4.79
CA ASP A 292 -2.30 -9.76 4.41
C ASP A 292 -2.63 -11.16 4.93
N GLN A 293 -3.33 -11.20 6.06
CA GLN A 293 -3.74 -12.44 6.72
C GLN A 293 -4.70 -13.29 5.86
N PHE A 294 -5.58 -12.66 5.06
CA PHE A 294 -6.52 -13.40 4.22
C PHE A 294 -5.77 -14.07 3.07
N PHE A 295 -4.87 -13.34 2.41
CA PHE A 295 -4.03 -13.89 1.36
C PHE A 295 -3.10 -14.98 1.90
N GLN A 296 -2.48 -14.77 3.06
CA GLN A 296 -1.62 -15.78 3.71
C GLN A 296 -2.36 -17.12 3.90
N ALA A 297 -3.61 -17.07 4.36
CA ALA A 297 -4.40 -18.28 4.59
C ALA A 297 -4.88 -18.97 3.29
N HIS A 298 -5.18 -18.20 2.23
CA HIS A 298 -5.90 -18.71 1.05
C HIS A 298 -5.13 -18.63 -0.28
N HIS A 299 -3.89 -18.15 -0.32
CA HIS A 299 -3.12 -17.98 -1.57
C HIS A 299 -2.92 -19.29 -2.37
N LEU A 300 -2.89 -20.44 -1.70
CA LEU A 300 -2.79 -21.78 -2.33
C LEU A 300 -4.15 -22.47 -2.54
N ALA A 301 -5.25 -21.85 -2.07
CA ALA A 301 -6.59 -22.41 -2.18
C ALA A 301 -7.06 -22.43 -3.63
N ILE A 302 -7.89 -23.41 -3.95
CA ILE A 302 -8.50 -23.55 -5.27
C ILE A 302 -9.62 -22.51 -5.39
N PHE A 303 -9.83 -21.97 -6.60
CA PHE A 303 -10.80 -20.91 -6.86
C PHE A 303 -12.23 -21.24 -6.40
N GLY A 304 -12.65 -22.51 -6.51
CA GLY A 304 -13.95 -22.98 -5.99
C GLY A 304 -14.12 -22.78 -4.49
N ASP A 305 -13.10 -23.12 -3.70
CA ASP A 305 -13.11 -22.97 -2.23
C ASP A 305 -12.91 -21.51 -1.80
N LEU A 306 -12.22 -20.72 -2.64
CA LEU A 306 -11.95 -19.30 -2.39
C LEU A 306 -13.25 -18.48 -2.32
N GLY A 307 -14.25 -18.80 -3.15
CA GLY A 307 -15.56 -18.13 -3.14
C GLY A 307 -16.24 -18.24 -1.76
N THR A 308 -16.32 -19.44 -1.21
CA THR A 308 -16.89 -19.68 0.13
C THR A 308 -16.06 -19.03 1.23
N SER A 309 -14.73 -19.10 1.12
CA SER A 309 -13.81 -18.48 2.09
C SER A 309 -13.97 -16.96 2.13
N LEU A 310 -14.18 -16.33 0.96
CA LEU A 310 -14.44 -14.90 0.85
C LEU A 310 -15.81 -14.51 1.40
N ILE A 311 -16.85 -15.29 1.15
CA ILE A 311 -18.18 -15.09 1.75
C ILE A 311 -18.08 -15.11 3.28
N ASN A 312 -17.41 -16.12 3.84
CA ASN A 312 -17.17 -16.21 5.28
C ASN A 312 -16.35 -15.01 5.80
N TYR A 313 -15.36 -14.54 5.03
CA TYR A 313 -14.57 -13.37 5.41
C TYR A 313 -15.43 -12.10 5.47
N VAL A 314 -16.26 -11.85 4.46
CA VAL A 314 -17.21 -10.72 4.44
C VAL A 314 -18.24 -10.83 5.57
N GLN A 315 -18.82 -12.00 5.81
CA GLN A 315 -19.79 -12.23 6.89
C GLN A 315 -19.15 -12.07 8.29
N SER A 316 -17.92 -12.55 8.48
CA SER A 316 -17.18 -12.36 9.73
C SER A 316 -16.88 -10.88 10.00
N TYR A 317 -16.74 -10.10 8.95
CA TYR A 317 -16.53 -8.66 9.04
C TYR A 317 -17.85 -7.90 9.27
N GLN A 318 -18.92 -8.34 8.60
CA GLN A 318 -20.28 -7.85 8.79
C GLN A 318 -20.75 -8.04 10.23
N SER A 319 -20.47 -9.20 10.85
CA SER A 319 -20.81 -9.44 12.26
C SER A 319 -19.98 -8.63 13.26
N ARG A 320 -18.79 -8.15 12.87
CA ARG A 320 -17.95 -7.27 13.68
C ARG A 320 -18.27 -5.79 13.51
N SER A 321 -18.93 -5.43 12.41
CA SER A 321 -19.35 -4.06 12.11
C SER A 321 -20.79 -3.85 12.59
N LEU A 322 -21.11 -2.69 13.15
CA LEU A 322 -22.39 -2.35 13.81
C LEU A 322 -23.62 -2.27 12.87
N VAL A 323 -23.56 -2.88 11.67
CA VAL A 323 -24.61 -2.79 10.64
C VAL A 323 -25.69 -3.84 10.89
N GLN A 324 -26.79 -3.41 11.50
CA GLN A 324 -28.00 -4.21 11.71
C GLN A 324 -28.91 -4.19 10.48
N SER A 325 -28.55 -4.96 9.45
CA SER A 325 -29.52 -5.54 8.50
C SER A 325 -28.80 -6.58 7.63
N PRO A 326 -29.08 -7.89 7.78
CA PRO A 326 -28.51 -8.88 6.89
C PRO A 326 -29.34 -8.91 5.61
N SER A 327 -28.87 -8.26 4.54
CA SER A 327 -29.10 -8.82 3.23
C SER A 327 -28.30 -10.12 3.16
N ALA A 328 -28.94 -11.23 2.77
CA ALA A 328 -28.26 -12.51 2.64
C ALA A 328 -27.23 -12.40 1.51
N ILE A 329 -25.95 -12.29 1.89
CA ILE A 329 -24.83 -12.26 0.94
C ILE A 329 -24.62 -13.70 0.46
N ASN A 330 -25.15 -14.01 -0.73
CA ASN A 330 -25.05 -15.34 -1.35
C ASN A 330 -24.14 -15.36 -2.58
N SER A 331 -23.81 -14.19 -3.17
CA SER A 331 -23.01 -14.08 -4.39
C SER A 331 -21.90 -13.03 -4.30
N ILE A 332 -20.92 -13.12 -5.20
CA ILE A 332 -19.81 -12.16 -5.31
C ILE A 332 -20.31 -10.77 -5.75
N SER A 333 -21.34 -10.72 -6.59
CA SER A 333 -22.02 -9.47 -6.94
C SER A 333 -22.68 -8.80 -5.73
N ASP A 334 -23.31 -9.59 -4.84
CA ASP A 334 -23.92 -9.05 -3.62
C ASP A 334 -22.85 -8.51 -2.67
N MET A 335 -21.69 -9.18 -2.58
CA MET A 335 -20.54 -8.70 -1.80
C MET A 335 -19.99 -7.37 -2.33
N LYS A 336 -19.83 -7.25 -3.65
CA LYS A 336 -19.35 -6.02 -4.29
C LYS A 336 -20.31 -4.86 -4.00
N ARG A 337 -21.61 -5.08 -4.22
CA ARG A 337 -22.67 -4.10 -3.96
C ARG A 337 -22.71 -3.67 -2.49
N PHE A 338 -22.62 -4.62 -1.57
CA PHE A 338 -22.60 -4.33 -0.13
C PHE A 338 -21.42 -3.43 0.27
N VAL A 339 -20.21 -3.72 -0.23
CA VAL A 339 -19.03 -2.88 0.03
C VAL A 339 -19.17 -1.48 -0.57
N GLU A 340 -19.90 -1.34 -1.68
CA GLU A 340 -20.15 -0.06 -2.35
C GLU A 340 -21.21 0.80 -1.62
N GLU A 341 -22.28 0.16 -1.13
CA GLU A 341 -23.44 0.81 -0.48
C GLU A 341 -23.15 1.34 0.93
N TYR A 342 -22.13 0.83 1.63
CA TYR A 342 -21.82 1.22 3.02
C TYR A 342 -20.43 1.89 3.14
N PRO A 343 -20.34 3.23 3.11
CA PRO A 343 -19.06 3.97 3.14
C PRO A 343 -18.26 3.82 4.45
N GLU A 344 -18.89 3.52 5.58
CA GLU A 344 -18.19 3.26 6.85
C GLU A 344 -17.32 2.01 6.79
N PHE A 345 -17.71 1.02 5.98
CA PHE A 345 -16.93 -0.17 5.67
C PHE A 345 -15.62 0.17 4.93
N ARG A 346 -15.55 1.33 4.26
CA ARG A 346 -14.36 1.81 3.53
C ARG A 346 -13.22 2.22 4.45
N LYS A 347 -13.53 2.72 5.66
CA LYS A 347 -12.51 3.22 6.61
C LYS A 347 -11.85 2.11 7.43
N LEU A 348 -12.57 1.02 7.70
CA LEU A 348 -12.07 -0.10 8.49
C LEU A 348 -11.71 -1.35 7.64
N GLY A 349 -12.41 -1.59 6.52
CA GLY A 349 -12.38 -2.85 5.76
C GLY A 349 -11.54 -2.86 4.48
N GLY A 350 -10.43 -2.12 4.42
CA GLY A 350 -9.59 -2.01 3.20
C GLY A 350 -9.14 -3.36 2.62
N ASN A 351 -8.79 -4.33 3.46
CA ASN A 351 -8.34 -5.65 3.00
C ASN A 351 -9.47 -6.52 2.44
N VAL A 352 -10.66 -6.47 3.05
CA VAL A 352 -11.87 -7.15 2.54
C VAL A 352 -12.22 -6.60 1.16
N SER A 353 -12.23 -5.26 1.04
CA SER A 353 -12.50 -4.55 -0.19
C SER A 353 -11.57 -4.96 -1.34
N LYS A 354 -10.28 -5.09 -1.05
CA LYS A 354 -9.24 -5.54 -1.98
C LYS A 354 -9.53 -6.95 -2.53
N HIS A 355 -9.81 -7.92 -1.66
CA HIS A 355 -10.06 -9.30 -2.10
C HIS A 355 -11.40 -9.47 -2.82
N VAL A 356 -12.43 -8.73 -2.42
CA VAL A 356 -13.71 -8.70 -3.14
C VAL A 356 -13.52 -8.16 -4.57
N ALA A 357 -12.78 -7.07 -4.73
CA ALA A 357 -12.49 -6.51 -6.06
C ALA A 357 -11.68 -7.50 -6.93
N LEU A 358 -10.63 -8.11 -6.36
CA LEU A 358 -9.82 -9.10 -7.05
C LEU A 358 -10.63 -10.31 -7.50
N VAL A 359 -11.33 -10.97 -6.59
CA VAL A 359 -12.09 -12.19 -6.90
C VAL A 359 -13.26 -11.89 -7.83
N GLY A 360 -13.89 -10.73 -7.69
CA GLY A 360 -14.89 -10.25 -8.64
C GLY A 360 -14.34 -10.11 -10.07
N GLU A 361 -13.15 -9.54 -10.22
CA GLU A 361 -12.52 -9.43 -11.55
C GLU A 361 -12.07 -10.79 -12.11
N LEU A 362 -11.51 -11.66 -11.27
CA LEU A 362 -11.17 -13.03 -11.68
C LEU A 362 -12.41 -13.78 -12.20
N SER A 363 -13.54 -13.68 -11.49
CA SER A 363 -14.81 -14.29 -11.93
C SER A 363 -15.27 -13.74 -13.28
N ARG A 364 -15.20 -12.42 -13.46
CA ARG A 364 -15.59 -11.76 -14.72
C ARG A 364 -14.72 -12.22 -15.89
N LEU A 365 -13.41 -12.35 -15.70
CA LEU A 365 -12.48 -12.82 -16.74
C LEU A 365 -12.69 -14.29 -17.10
N VAL A 366 -12.95 -15.15 -16.10
CA VAL A 366 -13.28 -16.57 -16.33
C VAL A 366 -14.51 -16.74 -17.21
N GLU A 367 -15.57 -15.96 -16.94
CA GLU A 367 -16.80 -15.98 -17.73
C GLU A 367 -16.62 -15.37 -19.12
N ARG A 368 -15.99 -14.19 -19.21
CA ARG A 368 -15.78 -13.47 -20.48
C ARG A 368 -14.98 -14.30 -21.48
N ASP A 369 -13.89 -14.93 -21.02
CA ASP A 369 -12.93 -15.62 -21.88
C ASP A 369 -13.20 -17.13 -21.97
N ARG A 370 -14.31 -17.61 -21.38
CA ARG A 370 -14.72 -19.03 -21.29
C ARG A 370 -13.59 -19.94 -20.78
N LEU A 371 -12.92 -19.53 -19.71
CA LEU A 371 -11.74 -20.22 -19.21
C LEU A 371 -12.03 -21.61 -18.64
N LEU A 372 -13.27 -21.91 -18.24
CA LEU A 372 -13.67 -23.25 -17.80
C LEU A 372 -13.58 -24.26 -18.97
N ASP A 373 -14.15 -23.92 -20.13
CA ASP A 373 -14.10 -24.75 -21.35
C ASP A 373 -12.65 -24.97 -21.81
N VAL A 374 -11.85 -23.88 -21.79
CA VAL A 374 -10.42 -23.93 -22.14
C VAL A 374 -9.66 -24.81 -21.15
N GLY A 375 -9.88 -24.61 -19.86
CA GLY A 375 -9.19 -25.32 -18.79
C GLY A 375 -9.45 -26.82 -18.81
N GLU A 376 -10.68 -27.27 -19.08
CA GLU A 376 -11.00 -28.70 -19.21
C GLU A 376 -10.19 -29.36 -20.34
N ILE A 377 -10.12 -28.73 -21.50
CA ILE A 377 -9.34 -29.21 -22.65
C ILE A 377 -7.85 -29.21 -22.34
N GLU A 378 -7.34 -28.13 -21.73
CA GLU A 378 -5.94 -28.02 -21.32
C GLU A 378 -5.53 -29.17 -20.38
N GLN A 379 -6.35 -29.49 -19.36
CA GLN A 379 -6.10 -30.60 -18.45
C GLN A 379 -6.17 -31.95 -19.18
N GLY A 380 -7.11 -32.14 -20.10
CA GLY A 380 -7.19 -33.34 -20.93
C GLY A 380 -5.95 -33.54 -21.82
N LEU A 381 -5.39 -32.46 -22.36
CA LEU A 381 -4.16 -32.50 -23.16
C LEU A 381 -2.91 -32.70 -22.29
N ALA A 382 -2.88 -32.14 -21.09
CA ALA A 382 -1.73 -32.25 -20.20
C ALA A 382 -1.64 -33.61 -19.48
N THR A 383 -2.75 -34.32 -19.28
CA THR A 383 -2.81 -35.55 -18.46
C THR A 383 -2.92 -36.83 -19.29
N SER A 384 -2.86 -38.00 -18.64
CA SER A 384 -2.98 -39.31 -19.31
C SER A 384 -4.32 -39.55 -20.01
N SER A 385 -5.37 -38.82 -19.63
CA SER A 385 -6.72 -39.02 -20.16
C SER A 385 -6.83 -38.68 -21.65
N GLY A 386 -5.99 -37.76 -22.14
CA GLY A 386 -6.05 -37.26 -23.51
C GLY A 386 -7.29 -36.40 -23.77
N CYS A 387 -7.24 -35.57 -24.80
CA CYS A 387 -8.40 -34.88 -25.35
C CYS A 387 -8.59 -35.29 -26.82
N ASP A 388 -9.83 -35.47 -27.25
CA ASP A 388 -10.18 -35.79 -28.63
C ASP A 388 -9.96 -34.58 -29.54
N PHE A 389 -9.49 -34.83 -30.77
CA PHE A 389 -9.23 -33.82 -31.78
C PHE A 389 -10.47 -32.96 -32.07
N LYS A 390 -11.66 -33.59 -32.10
CA LYS A 390 -12.93 -32.89 -32.38
C LYS A 390 -13.25 -31.82 -31.35
N THR A 391 -12.95 -32.08 -30.08
CA THR A 391 -13.19 -31.13 -28.98
C THR A 391 -12.27 -29.91 -29.13
N VAL A 392 -11.00 -30.14 -29.45
CA VAL A 392 -10.03 -29.07 -29.72
C VAL A 392 -10.43 -28.26 -30.96
N GLN A 393 -10.87 -28.94 -32.02
CA GLN A 393 -11.34 -28.29 -33.24
C GLN A 393 -12.56 -27.39 -32.99
N ALA A 394 -13.51 -27.84 -32.15
CA ALA A 394 -14.68 -27.07 -31.77
C ALA A 394 -14.32 -25.81 -30.97
N LEU A 395 -13.36 -25.90 -30.03
CA LEU A 395 -12.87 -24.76 -29.28
C LEU A 395 -12.19 -23.71 -30.19
N VAL A 396 -11.31 -24.14 -31.09
CA VAL A 396 -10.59 -23.21 -31.99
C VAL A 396 -11.56 -22.49 -32.94
N SER A 397 -12.62 -23.17 -33.36
CA SER A 397 -13.68 -22.61 -34.21
C SER A 397 -14.63 -21.66 -33.46
N ASN A 398 -14.56 -21.60 -32.13
CA ASN A 398 -15.45 -20.76 -31.33
C ASN A 398 -14.96 -19.30 -31.33
N ASN A 399 -15.78 -18.37 -31.83
CA ASN A 399 -15.46 -16.94 -31.91
C ASN A 399 -15.50 -16.21 -30.55
N THR A 400 -16.08 -16.83 -29.53
CA THR A 400 -16.11 -16.25 -28.17
C THR A 400 -14.81 -16.46 -27.39
N VAL A 401 -14.01 -17.46 -27.79
CA VAL A 401 -12.72 -17.74 -27.16
C VAL A 401 -11.66 -16.80 -27.74
N PRO A 402 -10.87 -16.09 -26.91
CA PRO A 402 -9.79 -15.24 -27.39
C PRO A 402 -8.72 -15.98 -28.21
N ALA A 403 -8.12 -15.30 -29.20
CA ALA A 403 -7.08 -15.84 -30.08
C ALA A 403 -5.90 -16.47 -29.30
N TRP A 404 -5.46 -15.82 -28.22
CA TRP A 404 -4.33 -16.27 -27.41
C TRP A 404 -4.61 -17.60 -26.68
N ASN A 405 -5.85 -17.84 -26.22
CA ASN A 405 -6.25 -19.12 -25.62
C ASN A 405 -6.27 -20.25 -26.66
N LYS A 406 -6.74 -19.96 -27.88
CA LYS A 406 -6.70 -20.92 -28.99
C LYS A 406 -5.27 -21.34 -29.31
N LEU A 407 -4.34 -20.38 -29.36
CA LEU A 407 -2.93 -20.63 -29.60
C LEU A 407 -2.34 -21.57 -28.53
N ARG A 408 -2.55 -21.27 -27.24
CA ARG A 408 -2.06 -22.10 -26.11
C ARG A 408 -2.52 -23.55 -26.21
N VAL A 409 -3.82 -23.76 -26.44
CA VAL A 409 -4.40 -25.11 -26.59
C VAL A 409 -3.79 -25.86 -27.78
N VAL A 410 -3.60 -25.19 -28.93
CA VAL A 410 -2.98 -25.83 -30.10
C VAL A 410 -1.49 -26.14 -29.87
N ILE A 411 -0.75 -25.28 -29.14
CA ILE A 411 0.64 -25.59 -28.74
C ILE A 411 0.67 -26.83 -27.85
N LEU A 412 -0.22 -26.93 -26.85
CA LEU A 412 -0.32 -28.12 -25.99
C LEU A 412 -0.66 -29.39 -26.78
N TYR A 413 -1.62 -29.29 -27.71
CA TYR A 413 -1.98 -30.39 -28.60
C TYR A 413 -0.79 -30.83 -29.47
N ALA A 414 -0.06 -29.87 -30.04
CA ALA A 414 1.11 -30.12 -30.85
C ALA A 414 2.22 -30.81 -30.03
N LEU A 415 2.55 -30.31 -28.84
CA LEU A 415 3.55 -30.92 -27.95
C LEU A 415 3.21 -32.36 -27.56
N ARG A 416 1.94 -32.67 -27.33
CA ARG A 416 1.48 -34.02 -27.00
C ARG A 416 1.53 -34.97 -28.19
N TYR A 417 0.99 -34.55 -29.34
CA TYR A 417 0.74 -35.44 -30.47
C TYR A 417 1.72 -35.27 -31.64
N GLN A 418 2.84 -34.57 -31.44
CA GLN A 418 3.87 -34.30 -32.45
C GLN A 418 4.36 -35.55 -33.21
N LYS A 419 4.38 -36.74 -32.56
CA LYS A 419 4.82 -37.99 -33.19
C LYS A 419 3.69 -38.88 -33.71
N THR A 420 2.46 -38.69 -33.22
CA THR A 420 1.35 -39.62 -33.47
C THR A 420 0.25 -39.06 -34.37
N GLN A 421 0.00 -37.74 -34.37
CA GLN A 421 -1.11 -37.11 -35.10
C GLN A 421 -0.68 -35.83 -35.85
N THR A 422 0.40 -35.89 -36.61
CA THR A 422 1.01 -34.74 -37.33
C THR A 422 0.07 -34.07 -38.34
N ASN A 423 -0.81 -34.83 -39.00
CA ASN A 423 -1.83 -34.29 -39.90
C ASN A 423 -2.83 -33.40 -39.16
N ASN A 424 -3.27 -33.81 -37.96
CA ASN A 424 -4.21 -33.05 -37.15
C ASN A 424 -3.61 -31.72 -36.68
N VAL A 425 -2.31 -31.71 -36.34
CA VAL A 425 -1.58 -30.50 -35.98
C VAL A 425 -1.59 -29.49 -37.13
N ALA A 426 -1.29 -29.93 -38.36
CA ALA A 426 -1.35 -29.07 -39.54
C ALA A 426 -2.76 -28.52 -39.81
N THR A 427 -3.80 -29.34 -39.61
CA THR A 427 -5.20 -28.89 -39.71
C THR A 427 -5.55 -27.83 -38.68
N LEU A 428 -5.12 -27.99 -37.43
CA LEU A 428 -5.37 -26.99 -36.37
C LEU A 428 -4.65 -25.67 -36.63
N ILE A 429 -3.43 -25.69 -37.18
CA ILE A 429 -2.71 -24.46 -37.56
C ILE A 429 -3.47 -23.69 -38.63
N ASN A 430 -3.98 -24.37 -39.66
CA ASN A 430 -4.83 -23.73 -40.67
C ASN A 430 -6.13 -23.16 -40.08
N LEU A 431 -6.70 -23.86 -39.09
CA LEU A 431 -7.90 -23.41 -38.40
C LEU A 431 -7.64 -22.20 -37.49
N LEU A 432 -6.46 -22.08 -36.87
CA LEU A 432 -6.07 -20.87 -36.13
C LEU A 432 -6.08 -19.64 -37.05
N LEU A 433 -5.48 -19.76 -38.22
CA LEU A 433 -5.40 -18.67 -39.21
C LEU A 433 -6.78 -18.22 -39.69
N SER A 434 -7.71 -19.17 -39.90
CA SER A 434 -9.08 -18.83 -40.32
C SER A 434 -9.94 -18.25 -39.20
N ASN A 435 -9.54 -18.42 -37.92
CA ASN A 435 -10.27 -17.99 -36.74
C ASN A 435 -9.61 -16.83 -35.98
N GLY A 436 -8.89 -15.96 -36.70
CA GLY A 436 -8.45 -14.65 -36.21
C GLY A 436 -7.08 -14.64 -35.50
N VAL A 437 -6.31 -15.73 -35.55
CA VAL A 437 -4.93 -15.76 -35.05
C VAL A 437 -3.98 -15.29 -36.15
N SER A 438 -3.06 -14.39 -35.82
CA SER A 438 -2.11 -13.86 -36.80
C SER A 438 -1.13 -14.95 -37.27
N ARG A 439 -0.54 -14.76 -38.47
CA ARG A 439 0.48 -15.69 -38.98
C ARG A 439 1.71 -15.73 -38.09
N GLU A 440 2.10 -14.59 -37.51
CA GLU A 440 3.21 -14.48 -36.57
C GLU A 440 2.98 -15.33 -35.31
N GLU A 441 1.78 -15.26 -34.75
CA GLU A 441 1.38 -16.07 -33.59
C GLU A 441 1.31 -17.57 -33.93
N ALA A 442 0.73 -17.93 -35.09
CA ALA A 442 0.63 -19.32 -35.52
C ALA A 442 2.01 -19.98 -35.72
N ARG A 443 3.04 -19.22 -36.12
CA ARG A 443 4.42 -19.71 -36.25
C ARG A 443 5.01 -20.17 -34.93
N LEU A 444 4.53 -19.65 -33.79
CA LEU A 444 5.03 -20.07 -32.48
C LEU A 444 4.80 -21.57 -32.24
N VAL A 445 3.79 -22.19 -32.85
CA VAL A 445 3.58 -23.65 -32.76
C VAL A 445 4.82 -24.42 -33.25
N TYR A 446 5.43 -24.01 -34.37
CA TYR A 446 6.65 -24.64 -34.88
C TYR A 446 7.85 -24.35 -33.99
N VAL A 447 7.96 -23.11 -33.50
CA VAL A 447 9.02 -22.71 -32.57
C VAL A 447 9.02 -23.60 -31.32
N PHE A 448 7.85 -23.84 -30.71
CA PHE A 448 7.73 -24.72 -29.55
C PHE A 448 8.14 -26.17 -29.85
N LEU A 449 7.76 -26.71 -31.01
CA LEU A 449 8.17 -28.06 -31.43
C LEU A 449 9.68 -28.16 -31.67
N ASN A 450 10.30 -27.13 -32.24
CA ASN A 450 11.73 -27.13 -32.54
C ASN A 450 12.61 -26.88 -31.29
N ILE A 451 12.14 -26.09 -30.32
CA ILE A 451 12.91 -25.73 -29.11
C ILE A 451 12.66 -26.71 -27.95
N ALA A 452 11.41 -27.17 -27.77
CA ALA A 452 10.95 -27.95 -26.63
C ALA A 452 10.16 -29.22 -27.04
N GLY A 453 10.31 -29.67 -28.29
CA GLY A 453 9.72 -30.91 -28.79
C GLY A 453 10.27 -32.18 -28.11
N SER A 454 9.72 -33.34 -28.46
CA SER A 454 10.09 -34.60 -27.82
C SER A 454 11.56 -34.99 -28.01
N ASP A 455 12.20 -34.55 -29.09
CA ASP A 455 13.61 -34.90 -29.37
C ASP A 455 14.61 -34.00 -28.63
N GLN A 456 14.17 -32.84 -28.15
CA GLN A 456 14.99 -31.93 -27.35
C GLN A 456 14.93 -32.24 -25.85
N ARG A 457 13.93 -33.01 -25.41
CA ARG A 457 13.67 -33.34 -24.00
C ARG A 457 14.31 -34.67 -23.61
N GLN A 458 14.69 -34.81 -22.34
CA GLN A 458 15.26 -36.07 -21.82
C GLN A 458 14.22 -37.02 -21.23
N ASP A 459 13.11 -36.48 -20.72
CA ASP A 459 12.05 -37.22 -20.07
C ASP A 459 10.80 -37.24 -20.97
N ASP A 460 10.08 -38.38 -20.99
CA ASP A 460 8.79 -38.45 -21.67
C ASP A 460 7.68 -37.91 -20.76
N LEU A 461 7.40 -36.61 -20.91
CA LEU A 461 6.40 -35.85 -20.16
C LEU A 461 4.99 -36.44 -20.25
N PHE A 462 4.68 -37.19 -21.30
CA PHE A 462 3.36 -37.78 -21.53
C PHE A 462 3.34 -39.31 -21.36
N SER A 463 4.43 -39.91 -20.88
CA SER A 463 4.50 -41.35 -20.70
C SER A 463 3.42 -41.84 -19.72
N MET A 464 2.75 -42.93 -20.12
CA MET A 464 1.79 -43.63 -19.27
C MET A 464 2.55 -44.34 -18.16
N GLU A 465 2.72 -43.71 -16.99
CA GLU A 465 3.15 -44.46 -15.82
C GLU A 465 2.11 -45.55 -15.53
N THR A 466 2.56 -46.80 -15.65
CA THR A 466 1.83 -48.04 -15.40
C THR A 466 0.90 -47.96 -14.17
N LEU A 467 -0.27 -48.60 -14.28
CA LEU A 467 -1.32 -48.83 -13.27
C LEU A 467 -0.89 -48.93 -11.78
N LEU A 468 0.35 -49.32 -11.49
CA LEU A 468 0.96 -49.37 -10.16
C LEU A 468 1.25 -47.97 -9.54
N ALA A 469 1.33 -46.89 -10.32
CA ALA A 469 1.47 -45.52 -9.83
C ALA A 469 0.14 -44.93 -9.34
N LYS A 470 -0.98 -45.27 -10.00
CA LYS A 470 -2.34 -44.89 -9.55
C LYS A 470 -2.69 -45.44 -8.17
N GLY A 471 -2.18 -46.63 -7.82
CA GLY A 471 -2.31 -47.21 -6.47
C GLY A 471 -1.53 -46.48 -5.38
N ARG A 472 -0.53 -45.64 -5.74
CA ARG A 472 0.23 -44.81 -4.78
C ARG A 472 -0.35 -43.41 -4.61
N SER A 473 -1.10 -42.89 -5.58
CA SER A 473 -1.92 -41.68 -5.37
C SER A 473 -2.97 -41.88 -4.29
N ALA A 474 -3.50 -43.10 -4.11
CA ALA A 474 -4.38 -43.46 -3.01
C ALA A 474 -3.70 -43.48 -1.61
N LEU A 475 -2.37 -43.41 -1.55
CA LEU A 475 -1.57 -43.36 -0.32
C LEU A 475 -0.97 -41.96 -0.04
N LYS A 476 -1.21 -40.96 -0.91
CA LYS A 476 -0.86 -39.55 -0.63
C LYS A 476 -2.03 -38.91 0.13
N GLY A 477 -1.88 -38.77 1.44
CA GLY A 477 -2.79 -38.06 2.34
C GLY A 477 -2.90 -36.54 2.11
N LEU A 478 -2.86 -36.07 0.86
CA LEU A 478 -3.17 -34.70 0.49
C LEU A 478 -4.69 -34.55 0.42
N LYS A 479 -5.28 -34.05 1.50
CA LYS A 479 -6.72 -33.74 1.58
C LYS A 479 -7.11 -32.74 0.49
N GLY A 480 -7.88 -33.21 -0.49
CA GLY A 480 -8.60 -32.39 -1.47
C GLY A 480 -9.41 -33.30 -2.39
N VAL A 481 -10.66 -32.95 -2.68
CA VAL A 481 -11.45 -33.64 -3.72
C VAL A 481 -10.78 -33.34 -5.06
N GLU A 482 -10.46 -34.36 -5.86
CA GLU A 482 -9.86 -34.16 -7.19
C GLU A 482 -10.76 -33.27 -8.06
N ASN A 483 -10.30 -32.07 -8.39
CA ASN A 483 -10.98 -31.14 -9.26
C ASN A 483 -10.54 -31.38 -10.72
N VAL A 484 -11.50 -31.42 -11.64
CA VAL A 484 -11.27 -31.58 -13.10
C VAL A 484 -10.28 -30.54 -13.63
N TYR A 485 -10.25 -29.34 -13.06
CA TYR A 485 -9.40 -28.23 -13.50
C TYR A 485 -7.97 -28.26 -12.93
N THR A 486 -7.63 -29.18 -12.02
CA THR A 486 -6.31 -29.25 -11.35
C THR A 486 -5.70 -30.65 -11.35
N GLN A 487 -5.92 -31.43 -12.42
CA GLN A 487 -5.44 -32.81 -12.53
C GLN A 487 -3.93 -32.89 -12.87
N HIS A 488 -3.43 -31.94 -13.65
CA HIS A 488 -2.04 -31.86 -14.03
C HIS A 488 -1.14 -31.61 -12.81
N THR A 489 -0.05 -32.37 -12.73
CA THR A 489 1.02 -32.18 -11.75
C THR A 489 2.31 -31.83 -12.48
N PRO A 490 3.01 -30.73 -12.12
CA PRO A 490 4.25 -30.33 -12.79
C PRO A 490 5.30 -31.45 -12.77
N HIS A 491 6.12 -31.54 -13.83
CA HIS A 491 7.21 -32.53 -13.96
C HIS A 491 8.19 -32.50 -12.78
N LEU A 492 8.37 -31.31 -12.21
CA LEU A 492 9.14 -31.07 -10.99
C LEU A 492 8.75 -32.00 -9.84
N SER A 493 7.46 -32.34 -9.72
CA SER A 493 6.94 -33.21 -8.66
C SER A 493 7.54 -34.63 -8.74
N GLN A 494 7.59 -35.21 -9.95
CA GLN A 494 8.15 -36.54 -10.18
C GLN A 494 9.67 -36.54 -10.00
N THR A 495 10.33 -35.48 -10.45
CA THR A 495 11.78 -35.27 -10.27
C THR A 495 12.15 -35.25 -8.78
N LEU A 496 11.38 -34.52 -7.97
CA LEU A 496 11.58 -34.45 -6.52
C LEU A 496 11.23 -35.74 -5.80
N GLU A 497 10.16 -36.42 -6.21
CA GLU A 497 9.82 -37.73 -5.66
C GLU A 497 10.95 -38.75 -5.89
N ASN A 498 11.52 -38.77 -7.10
CA ASN A 498 12.68 -39.61 -7.41
C ASN A 498 13.93 -39.16 -6.64
N LEU A 499 14.13 -37.87 -6.44
CA LEU A 499 15.24 -37.34 -5.64
C LEU A 499 15.18 -37.80 -4.18
N PHE A 500 14.04 -37.59 -3.50
CA PHE A 500 13.91 -37.93 -2.08
C PHE A 500 13.87 -39.45 -1.82
N LYS A 501 13.52 -40.24 -2.83
CA LYS A 501 13.60 -41.71 -2.80
C LYS A 501 15.00 -42.25 -3.16
N GLY A 502 15.98 -41.40 -3.49
CA GLY A 502 17.31 -41.83 -3.94
C GLY A 502 17.30 -42.55 -5.29
N ARG A 503 16.27 -42.31 -6.12
CA ARG A 503 16.04 -42.96 -7.42
C ARG A 503 16.30 -42.03 -8.62
N LEU A 504 16.72 -40.79 -8.36
CA LEU A 504 17.01 -39.84 -9.43
C LEU A 504 18.29 -40.26 -10.17
N LYS A 505 18.11 -40.74 -11.41
CA LYS A 505 19.17 -41.33 -12.23
C LYS A 505 20.31 -40.35 -12.50
N GLU A 506 21.55 -40.77 -12.28
CA GLU A 506 22.75 -39.99 -12.61
C GLU A 506 22.97 -39.84 -14.12
N THR A 507 22.42 -40.75 -14.93
CA THR A 507 22.48 -40.66 -16.40
C THR A 507 21.73 -39.46 -16.96
N SER A 508 20.66 -39.03 -16.27
CA SER A 508 19.82 -37.89 -16.66
C SER A 508 20.12 -36.64 -15.83
N TYR A 509 20.49 -36.83 -14.55
CA TYR A 509 20.81 -35.75 -13.61
C TYR A 509 22.20 -35.98 -12.98
N PRO A 510 23.30 -35.84 -13.72
CA PRO A 510 24.65 -36.08 -13.22
C PRO A 510 25.07 -35.06 -12.14
N PHE A 511 26.05 -35.45 -11.33
CA PHE A 511 26.78 -34.55 -10.44
C PHE A 511 27.88 -33.83 -11.23
N HIS A 512 28.14 -32.55 -10.93
CA HIS A 512 29.20 -31.79 -11.60
C HIS A 512 30.60 -32.37 -11.34
N ASP A 513 30.91 -32.73 -10.10
CA ASP A 513 32.25 -33.15 -9.65
C ASP A 513 32.44 -34.66 -9.48
N GLY A 514 31.56 -35.51 -10.03
CA GLY A 514 31.63 -36.96 -9.83
C GLY A 514 31.50 -37.34 -8.34
N ALA A 515 30.29 -37.58 -7.88
CA ALA A 515 30.07 -37.90 -6.48
C ALA A 515 30.76 -39.21 -6.07
N GLY A 516 31.44 -39.22 -4.93
CA GLY A 516 31.83 -40.48 -4.28
C GLY A 516 30.59 -41.35 -4.06
N THR A 517 30.72 -42.68 -4.22
CA THR A 517 29.63 -43.68 -4.23
C THR A 517 28.66 -43.62 -3.03
N ASN A 518 29.03 -42.95 -1.93
CA ASN A 518 28.20 -42.81 -0.73
C ASN A 518 27.22 -41.61 -0.76
N LEU A 519 27.43 -40.62 -1.63
CA LEU A 519 26.59 -39.41 -1.71
C LEU A 519 25.26 -39.64 -2.44
N SER A 520 25.18 -40.63 -3.33
CA SER A 520 23.97 -40.97 -4.10
C SER A 520 22.89 -41.67 -3.27
N LEU A 521 23.25 -42.24 -2.11
CA LEU A 521 22.36 -42.98 -1.22
C LEU A 521 21.77 -42.12 -0.08
N GLN A 522 22.31 -40.94 0.18
CA GLN A 522 21.81 -40.06 1.24
C GLN A 522 20.67 -39.17 0.75
N ARG A 523 19.55 -39.18 1.50
CA ARG A 523 18.42 -38.28 1.25
C ARG A 523 18.85 -36.83 1.57
N PRO A 524 18.77 -35.89 0.61
CA PRO A 524 19.14 -34.50 0.87
C PRO A 524 18.13 -33.85 1.83
N GLN A 525 18.65 -33.11 2.81
CA GLN A 525 17.82 -32.36 3.77
C GLN A 525 17.47 -30.96 3.25
N ASP A 526 18.44 -30.26 2.66
CA ASP A 526 18.27 -28.93 2.08
C ASP A 526 18.47 -29.01 0.57
N VAL A 527 17.44 -28.63 -0.20
CA VAL A 527 17.46 -28.62 -1.66
C VAL A 527 17.14 -27.23 -2.18
N VAL A 528 18.05 -26.67 -3.00
CA VAL A 528 17.83 -25.46 -3.80
C VAL A 528 17.60 -25.90 -5.24
N ILE A 529 16.50 -25.46 -5.84
CA ILE A 529 16.15 -25.76 -7.23
C ILE A 529 16.23 -24.47 -8.00
N PHE A 530 16.94 -24.48 -9.13
CA PHE A 530 17.04 -23.33 -10.02
C PHE A 530 16.54 -23.69 -11.42
N MET A 531 15.50 -23.00 -11.88
CA MET A 531 14.88 -23.19 -13.19
C MET A 531 15.38 -22.15 -14.20
N ILE A 532 16.19 -22.59 -15.16
CA ILE A 532 16.62 -21.78 -16.30
C ILE A 532 15.41 -21.56 -17.22
N GLY A 533 15.17 -20.31 -17.63
CA GLY A 533 13.97 -19.96 -18.40
C GLY A 533 12.71 -19.77 -17.55
N GLY A 534 12.89 -19.67 -16.22
CA GLY A 534 11.86 -19.24 -15.28
C GLY A 534 11.00 -20.36 -14.71
N THR A 535 10.42 -20.08 -13.55
CA THR A 535 9.52 -20.98 -12.82
C THR A 535 8.08 -20.45 -12.83
N THR A 536 7.13 -21.14 -12.22
CA THR A 536 5.71 -20.77 -12.19
C THR A 536 5.15 -20.83 -10.77
N TYR A 537 4.05 -20.12 -10.51
CA TYR A 537 3.35 -20.26 -9.22
C TYR A 537 2.71 -21.65 -9.02
N GLY A 538 2.42 -22.38 -10.11
CA GLY A 538 1.98 -23.77 -10.03
C GLY A 538 3.06 -24.68 -9.43
N GLU A 539 4.32 -24.52 -9.87
CA GLU A 539 5.47 -25.22 -9.28
C GLU A 539 5.74 -24.76 -7.84
N ALA A 540 5.68 -23.46 -7.58
CA ALA A 540 5.85 -22.90 -6.25
C ALA A 540 4.83 -23.48 -5.26
N ARG A 541 3.57 -23.67 -5.67
CA ARG A 541 2.54 -24.34 -4.87
C ARG A 541 2.92 -25.78 -4.55
N THR A 542 3.41 -26.55 -5.52
CA THR A 542 3.87 -27.92 -5.27
C THR A 542 4.98 -27.97 -4.22
N ILE A 543 5.95 -27.06 -4.31
CA ILE A 543 7.04 -26.96 -3.33
C ILE A 543 6.54 -26.54 -1.96
N ALA A 544 5.58 -25.61 -1.92
CA ALA A 544 4.94 -25.19 -0.69
C ALA A 544 4.26 -26.39 -0.01
N LEU A 545 3.35 -27.08 -0.70
CA LEU A 545 2.68 -28.26 -0.13
C LEU A 545 3.68 -29.34 0.32
N LEU A 546 4.73 -29.58 -0.46
CA LEU A 546 5.77 -30.53 -0.09
C LEU A 546 6.51 -30.14 1.20
N ASN A 547 6.83 -28.85 1.38
CA ASN A 547 7.48 -28.34 2.58
C ASN A 547 6.55 -28.44 3.81
N GLN A 548 5.23 -28.26 3.63
CA GLN A 548 4.23 -28.48 4.68
C GLN A 548 4.21 -29.95 5.13
N ASP A 549 4.13 -30.88 4.19
CA ASP A 549 4.07 -32.32 4.47
C ASP A 549 5.40 -32.84 5.05
N SER A 550 6.51 -32.33 4.52
CA SER A 550 7.86 -32.77 4.88
C SER A 550 8.39 -32.15 6.17
N ALA A 551 7.63 -31.26 6.83
CA ALA A 551 7.99 -30.64 8.11
C ALA A 551 8.32 -31.68 9.20
N SER A 552 7.67 -32.84 9.16
CA SER A 552 7.94 -33.99 10.04
C SER A 552 9.26 -34.73 9.73
N THR A 553 9.73 -34.67 8.48
CA THR A 553 10.93 -35.35 7.98
C THR A 553 12.17 -34.45 7.92
N GLY A 554 12.03 -33.16 8.24
CA GLY A 554 13.12 -32.18 8.26
C GLY A 554 13.67 -31.77 6.90
N THR A 555 13.00 -32.12 5.80
CA THR A 555 13.40 -31.72 4.44
C THR A 555 12.91 -30.31 4.13
N ARG A 556 13.75 -29.46 3.53
CA ARG A 556 13.44 -28.08 3.15
C ARG A 556 13.84 -27.85 1.71
N VAL A 557 12.88 -27.37 0.92
CA VAL A 557 13.06 -27.11 -0.52
C VAL A 557 12.84 -25.64 -0.82
N LEU A 558 13.77 -25.05 -1.57
CA LEU A 558 13.69 -23.69 -2.07
C LEU A 558 13.70 -23.72 -3.59
N LEU A 559 12.69 -23.12 -4.22
CA LEU A 559 12.58 -22.96 -5.65
C LEU A 559 13.02 -21.56 -6.06
N GLY A 560 13.74 -21.46 -7.17
CA GLY A 560 13.87 -20.20 -7.87
C GLY A 560 14.12 -20.39 -9.35
N GLY A 561 14.19 -19.28 -10.06
CA GLY A 561 14.45 -19.26 -11.48
C GLY A 561 14.88 -17.87 -11.95
N THR A 562 15.17 -17.76 -13.24
CA THR A 562 15.50 -16.46 -13.86
C THR A 562 14.38 -15.43 -13.65
N CYS A 563 13.13 -15.88 -13.77
CA CYS A 563 11.91 -15.11 -13.50
C CYS A 563 10.77 -16.04 -13.06
N VAL A 564 9.61 -15.46 -12.73
CA VAL A 564 8.36 -16.20 -12.52
C VAL A 564 7.43 -15.89 -13.69
N HIS A 565 7.00 -16.94 -14.39
CA HIS A 565 6.18 -16.86 -15.59
C HIS A 565 4.69 -17.13 -15.29
N ASN A 566 3.86 -16.35 -15.97
CA ASN A 566 2.53 -16.74 -16.44
C ASN A 566 2.59 -17.18 -17.92
N SER A 567 1.47 -17.64 -18.48
CA SER A 567 1.44 -18.11 -19.86
C SER A 567 1.82 -17.02 -20.89
N SER A 568 1.40 -15.78 -20.67
CA SER A 568 1.68 -14.66 -21.58
C SER A 568 3.16 -14.29 -21.61
N SER A 569 3.79 -14.15 -20.45
CA SER A 569 5.23 -13.85 -20.33
C SER A 569 6.10 -14.99 -20.84
N TYR A 570 5.66 -16.24 -20.71
CA TYR A 570 6.36 -17.40 -21.27
C TYR A 570 6.30 -17.42 -22.80
N LEU A 571 5.12 -17.16 -23.39
CA LEU A 571 4.99 -17.02 -24.85
C LEU A 571 5.84 -15.87 -25.39
N GLU A 572 5.88 -14.74 -24.68
CA GLU A 572 6.70 -13.58 -25.06
C GLU A 572 8.20 -13.91 -25.01
N MET A 573 8.66 -14.62 -23.97
CA MET A 573 10.05 -15.09 -23.89
C MET A 573 10.40 -15.96 -25.10
N VAL A 574 9.55 -16.93 -25.45
CA VAL A 574 9.79 -17.83 -26.57
C VAL A 574 9.76 -17.07 -27.90
N ARG A 575 8.84 -16.11 -28.06
CA ARG A 575 8.78 -15.21 -29.22
C ARG A 575 10.08 -14.42 -29.39
N ALA A 576 10.50 -13.69 -28.36
CA ALA A 576 11.71 -12.88 -28.40
C ALA A 576 12.98 -13.73 -28.61
N THR A 577 13.02 -14.93 -28.04
CA THR A 577 14.13 -15.87 -28.23
C THR A 577 14.19 -16.40 -29.66
N ALA A 578 13.05 -16.62 -30.31
CA ALA A 578 13.02 -17.13 -31.67
C ALA A 578 13.62 -16.15 -32.68
N GLU A 579 13.56 -14.83 -32.41
CA GLU A 579 14.13 -13.79 -33.28
C GLU A 579 15.66 -13.86 -33.38
N SER A 580 16.34 -14.35 -32.32
CA SER A 580 17.80 -14.51 -32.32
C SER A 580 18.27 -15.85 -32.90
N PHE A 581 17.34 -16.77 -33.20
CA PHE A 581 17.65 -18.10 -33.72
C PHE A 581 17.58 -18.15 -35.25
N PRO A 582 18.22 -19.16 -35.88
CA PRO A 582 18.13 -19.34 -37.33
C PRO A 582 16.68 -19.53 -37.80
N ASN A 583 16.37 -19.06 -39.01
CA ASN A 583 15.02 -19.12 -39.60
C ASN A 583 14.41 -20.54 -39.62
N SER A 584 15.25 -21.59 -39.57
CA SER A 584 14.82 -22.98 -39.47
C SER A 584 13.96 -23.27 -38.23
N VAL A 585 14.04 -22.46 -37.16
CA VAL A 585 13.18 -22.63 -35.97
C VAL A 585 11.70 -22.36 -36.27
N TYR A 586 11.43 -21.56 -37.31
CA TYR A 586 10.07 -21.23 -37.76
C TYR A 586 9.57 -22.17 -38.86
N GLU A 587 10.41 -23.09 -39.32
CA GLU A 587 10.05 -24.09 -40.31
C GLU A 587 9.40 -25.30 -39.64
N PRO A 588 8.47 -25.97 -40.33
CA PRO A 588 7.83 -27.15 -39.78
C PRO A 588 8.89 -28.26 -39.55
N PRO A 589 8.88 -28.95 -38.39
CA PRO A 589 9.89 -29.97 -38.07
C PRO A 589 9.98 -31.07 -39.14
N PRO A 590 11.10 -31.79 -39.27
CA PRO A 590 11.26 -32.85 -40.28
C PRO A 590 10.20 -33.96 -40.22
N GLU A 591 9.64 -34.20 -39.03
CA GLU A 591 8.58 -35.19 -38.77
C GLU A 591 7.15 -34.65 -39.03
N SER A 592 7.01 -33.40 -39.47
CA SER A 592 5.71 -32.78 -39.76
C SER A 592 5.05 -33.34 -41.02
N SER A 593 3.72 -33.18 -41.12
CA SER A 593 2.99 -33.65 -42.30
C SER A 593 3.31 -32.82 -43.55
N SER A 594 3.27 -33.45 -44.73
CA SER A 594 3.49 -32.76 -46.02
C SER A 594 2.52 -31.62 -46.30
N ASN A 595 1.40 -31.55 -45.56
CA ASN A 595 0.35 -30.54 -45.72
C ASN A 595 0.48 -29.39 -44.70
N ALA A 596 1.57 -29.32 -43.94
CA ALA A 596 1.83 -28.23 -43.00
C ALA A 596 2.01 -26.89 -43.77
N PRO A 597 1.29 -25.81 -43.39
CA PRO A 597 1.37 -24.54 -44.10
C PRO A 597 2.74 -23.86 -43.92
N SER A 598 3.34 -23.39 -45.02
CA SER A 598 4.52 -22.51 -44.96
C SER A 598 4.12 -21.08 -44.58
N LEU A 599 4.55 -20.60 -43.42
CA LEU A 599 4.11 -19.32 -42.84
C LEU A 599 5.12 -18.17 -43.07
N ASN A 600 5.57 -17.95 -44.32
CA ASN A 600 6.54 -16.89 -44.64
C ASN A 600 5.91 -15.48 -44.60
N LEU A 601 6.61 -14.50 -44.02
CA LEU A 601 6.24 -13.08 -44.03
C LEU A 601 6.94 -12.34 -45.19
N ASN A 602 6.17 -11.76 -46.11
CA ASN A 602 6.65 -10.77 -47.07
C ASN A 602 6.34 -9.36 -46.51
N LEU A 603 7.35 -8.63 -46.03
CA LEU A 603 7.22 -7.24 -45.60
C LEU A 603 7.27 -6.30 -46.82
N GLY A 604 6.14 -5.68 -47.18
CA GLY A 604 6.06 -4.63 -48.20
C GLY A 604 6.09 -3.23 -47.58
N GLY A 605 7.00 -2.37 -48.04
CA GLY A 605 7.14 -0.99 -47.57
C GLY A 605 6.07 -0.03 -48.11
N VAL A 606 5.70 0.96 -47.31
CA VAL A 606 4.73 2.02 -47.63
C VAL A 606 5.48 3.33 -47.90
N ASN A 607 5.26 3.93 -49.08
CA ASN A 607 5.68 5.29 -49.42
C ASN A 607 4.53 6.28 -49.13
N THR A 608 4.85 7.40 -48.51
CA THR A 608 3.99 8.59 -48.44
C THR A 608 4.39 9.60 -49.53
N THR A 609 3.41 10.13 -50.27
CA THR A 609 3.59 11.21 -51.25
C THR A 609 3.19 12.56 -50.64
N GLU A 610 4.01 13.60 -50.83
CA GLU A 610 3.74 14.98 -50.44
C GLU A 610 2.72 15.67 -51.38
N ASP A 611 1.83 16.48 -50.78
CA ASP A 611 0.77 17.24 -51.46
C ASP A 611 1.23 18.60 -52.00
N VAL A 612 0.78 18.93 -53.21
CA VAL A 612 0.93 20.26 -53.84
C VAL A 612 -0.20 21.20 -53.39
N LYS A 613 0.15 22.31 -52.73
CA LYS A 613 -0.78 23.39 -52.31
C LYS A 613 -1.30 24.20 -53.51
N VAL A 614 -2.62 24.27 -53.66
CA VAL A 614 -3.31 25.20 -54.57
C VAL A 614 -4.08 26.23 -53.74
N LYS A 615 -3.92 27.53 -54.06
CA LYS A 615 -4.58 28.64 -53.34
C LYS A 615 -6.05 28.79 -53.76
N THR A 616 -6.97 28.86 -52.80
CA THR A 616 -8.42 29.06 -53.02
C THR A 616 -8.94 30.33 -52.33
N ARG A 617 -10.03 30.92 -52.86
CA ARG A 617 -10.69 32.11 -52.27
C ARG A 617 -11.32 31.83 -50.90
N THR A 618 -11.63 30.57 -50.59
CA THR A 618 -12.18 30.11 -49.31
C THR A 618 -11.18 30.27 -48.17
N GLY A 619 -9.88 30.07 -48.44
CA GLY A 619 -8.82 30.27 -47.46
C GLY A 619 -8.70 31.70 -46.94
N ALA A 620 -9.07 32.72 -47.73
CA ALA A 620 -9.03 34.12 -47.30
C ALA A 620 -10.09 34.44 -46.22
N LEU A 621 -11.30 33.90 -46.36
CA LEU A 621 -12.37 34.03 -45.36
C LEU A 621 -11.99 33.29 -44.06
N LEU A 622 -11.43 32.10 -44.20
CA LEU A 622 -11.03 31.24 -43.08
C LEU A 622 -9.87 31.88 -42.29
N THR A 623 -8.97 32.59 -42.96
CA THR A 623 -7.89 33.37 -42.32
C THR A 623 -8.45 34.53 -41.48
N LEU A 624 -9.50 35.21 -41.95
CA LEU A 624 -10.11 36.34 -41.25
C LEU A 624 -10.85 35.87 -39.98
N VAL A 625 -11.58 34.75 -40.07
CA VAL A 625 -12.21 34.11 -38.90
C VAL A 625 -11.17 33.63 -37.90
N SER A 626 -10.08 33.02 -38.37
CA SER A 626 -8.98 32.56 -37.51
C SER A 626 -8.32 33.72 -36.77
N ALA A 627 -8.13 34.87 -37.43
CA ALA A 627 -7.57 36.07 -36.80
C ALA A 627 -8.47 36.62 -35.66
N CYS A 628 -9.80 36.62 -35.85
CA CYS A 628 -10.74 37.02 -34.80
C CYS A 628 -10.71 36.08 -33.59
N ILE A 629 -10.61 34.77 -33.81
CA ILE A 629 -10.53 33.77 -32.74
C ILE A 629 -9.21 33.90 -31.97
N ILE A 630 -8.09 34.06 -32.68
CA ILE A 630 -6.78 34.30 -32.07
C ILE A 630 -6.84 35.56 -31.19
N LEU A 631 -7.43 36.65 -31.67
CA LEU A 631 -7.57 37.88 -30.90
C LEU A 631 -8.40 37.67 -29.62
N ALA A 632 -9.54 36.96 -29.72
CA ALA A 632 -10.41 36.69 -28.58
C ALA A 632 -9.70 35.85 -27.50
N PHE A 633 -9.09 34.73 -27.88
CA PHE A 633 -8.39 33.86 -26.93
C PHE A 633 -7.13 34.50 -26.34
N THR A 634 -6.37 35.28 -27.13
CA THR A 634 -5.23 36.05 -26.59
C THR A 634 -5.70 37.10 -25.58
N THR A 635 -6.87 37.70 -25.80
CA THR A 635 -7.46 38.65 -24.84
C THR A 635 -7.90 37.96 -23.55
N MET A 636 -8.51 36.77 -23.64
CA MET A 636 -8.87 35.97 -22.45
C MET A 636 -7.62 35.54 -21.67
N GLU A 637 -6.58 35.08 -22.36
CA GLU A 637 -5.29 34.70 -21.77
C GLU A 637 -4.62 35.89 -21.06
N PHE A 638 -4.75 37.10 -21.61
CA PHE A 638 -4.25 38.32 -20.97
C PHE A 638 -4.99 38.65 -19.66
N PHE A 639 -6.31 38.42 -19.61
CA PHE A 639 -7.06 38.58 -18.36
C PHE A 639 -6.69 37.51 -17.32
N ASP A 640 -6.46 36.27 -17.75
CA ASP A 640 -6.04 35.18 -16.85
C ASP A 640 -4.63 35.41 -16.28
N TYR A 641 -3.68 35.86 -17.10
CA TYR A 641 -2.34 36.28 -16.68
C TYR A 641 -2.35 37.38 -15.60
N ARG A 642 -3.37 38.24 -15.59
CA ARG A 642 -3.53 39.31 -14.59
C ARG A 642 -4.26 38.86 -13.33
N ARG A 643 -4.84 37.66 -13.32
CA ARG A 643 -5.54 37.10 -12.17
C ARG A 643 -4.53 36.53 -11.17
N VAL A 644 -4.78 36.76 -9.88
CA VAL A 644 -4.03 36.11 -8.80
C VAL A 644 -4.79 34.86 -8.40
N GLY A 645 -4.14 33.71 -8.53
CA GLY A 645 -4.66 32.42 -8.07
C GLY A 645 -4.19 32.12 -6.64
N VAL A 646 -4.91 31.23 -5.96
CA VAL A 646 -4.45 30.65 -4.69
C VAL A 646 -4.24 29.16 -4.93
N ASP A 647 -2.99 28.71 -4.85
CA ASP A 647 -2.65 27.30 -4.93
C ASP A 647 -2.59 26.69 -3.52
N THR A 648 -3.13 25.49 -3.37
CA THR A 648 -3.23 24.81 -2.08
C THR A 648 -2.36 23.57 -2.09
N SER A 649 -1.32 23.56 -1.27
CA SER A 649 -0.41 22.43 -1.12
C SER A 649 -0.51 21.84 0.28
N ILE A 650 -0.29 20.53 0.38
CA ILE A 650 -0.29 19.78 1.63
C ILE A 650 1.15 19.39 1.95
N VAL A 651 1.65 19.82 3.10
CA VAL A 651 3.00 19.56 3.59
C VAL A 651 2.92 18.91 4.96
N VAL A 652 3.96 18.18 5.37
CA VAL A 652 4.04 17.64 6.74
C VAL A 652 4.34 18.78 7.71
N ASP A 653 3.53 18.90 8.76
CA ASP A 653 3.73 19.89 9.80
C ASP A 653 4.94 19.52 10.68
N ARG A 654 6.02 20.30 10.54
CA ARG A 654 7.28 20.12 11.31
C ARG A 654 7.25 20.78 12.69
N SER A 655 6.19 21.49 13.05
CA SER A 655 6.09 22.25 14.31
C SER A 655 5.68 21.42 15.54
N ARG A 656 6.04 20.13 15.58
CA ARG A 656 5.76 19.26 16.73
C ARG A 656 6.52 19.76 17.98
N GLY A 657 5.80 19.88 19.11
CA GLY A 657 6.35 20.35 20.38
C GLY A 657 6.13 21.85 20.68
N GLN A 658 5.48 22.61 19.81
CA GLN A 658 5.06 23.98 20.10
C GLN A 658 3.77 24.00 20.96
N LYS A 659 3.48 25.13 21.62
CA LYS A 659 2.20 25.35 22.31
C LYS A 659 1.20 26.02 21.36
N LEU A 660 -0.07 25.69 21.50
CA LEU A 660 -1.21 26.24 20.79
C LEU A 660 -2.07 27.04 21.77
N SER A 661 -2.70 28.12 21.30
CA SER A 661 -3.62 28.91 22.11
C SER A 661 -5.05 28.61 21.73
N VAL A 662 -5.85 28.08 22.65
CA VAL A 662 -7.29 27.87 22.48
C VAL A 662 -8.03 29.07 23.06
N LYS A 663 -8.86 29.73 22.25
CA LYS A 663 -9.76 30.80 22.69
C LYS A 663 -11.16 30.21 22.81
N LEU A 664 -11.77 30.36 23.99
CA LEU A 664 -13.11 29.83 24.25
C LEU A 664 -13.98 30.84 24.99
N ASN A 665 -15.27 30.83 24.65
CA ASN A 665 -16.34 31.57 25.31
C ASN A 665 -17.59 30.68 25.34
N VAL A 666 -17.90 30.09 26.49
CA VAL A 666 -18.98 29.11 26.67
C VAL A 666 -19.82 29.49 27.88
N THR A 667 -21.14 29.54 27.72
CA THR A 667 -22.09 29.93 28.74
C THR A 667 -22.93 28.73 29.19
N PHE A 668 -23.01 28.50 30.50
CA PHE A 668 -23.77 27.44 31.17
C PHE A 668 -24.89 28.05 32.02
N PRO A 669 -26.15 28.11 31.55
CA PRO A 669 -27.23 28.84 32.22
C PRO A 669 -27.66 28.25 33.57
N HIS A 670 -27.51 26.94 33.78
CA HIS A 670 -28.02 26.22 34.96
C HIS A 670 -26.91 25.61 35.83
N VAL A 671 -25.67 26.05 35.64
CA VAL A 671 -24.51 25.59 36.43
C VAL A 671 -23.82 26.79 37.09
N PRO A 672 -23.85 26.89 38.43
CA PRO A 672 -23.18 27.96 39.15
C PRO A 672 -21.66 27.98 38.96
N CYS A 673 -21.05 29.17 38.92
CA CYS A 673 -19.60 29.30 38.68
C CYS A 673 -18.71 28.63 39.73
N TYR A 674 -19.18 28.50 40.97
CA TYR A 674 -18.41 27.86 42.04
C TYR A 674 -18.35 26.32 41.90
N LEU A 675 -19.28 25.71 41.14
CA LEU A 675 -19.29 24.28 40.85
C LEU A 675 -18.56 23.94 39.56
N LEU A 676 -18.36 24.89 38.66
CA LEU A 676 -17.78 24.63 37.34
C LEU A 676 -16.24 24.61 37.41
N SER A 677 -15.62 23.50 37.02
CA SER A 677 -14.17 23.37 36.85
C SER A 677 -13.79 23.31 35.37
N VAL A 678 -12.61 23.83 35.04
CA VAL A 678 -12.02 23.73 33.69
C VAL A 678 -10.66 23.06 33.81
N ASP A 679 -10.59 21.84 33.32
CA ASP A 679 -9.40 21.00 33.37
C ASP A 679 -8.86 20.75 31.96
N VAL A 680 -7.55 20.69 31.84
CA VAL A 680 -6.86 20.39 30.57
C VAL A 680 -5.92 19.23 30.81
N MET A 681 -5.99 18.21 29.97
CA MET A 681 -5.08 17.07 30.01
C MET A 681 -4.61 16.72 28.60
N ASP A 682 -3.35 16.34 28.48
CA ASP A 682 -2.77 15.88 27.22
C ASP A 682 -2.15 14.48 27.33
N ILE A 683 -1.84 13.88 26.17
CA ILE A 683 -1.21 12.56 26.11
C ILE A 683 0.22 12.52 26.66
N SER A 684 0.86 13.67 26.85
CA SER A 684 2.19 13.76 27.46
C SER A 684 2.13 13.69 29.00
N GLY A 685 0.91 13.71 29.55
CA GLY A 685 0.66 13.72 30.99
C GLY A 685 0.76 15.11 31.62
N GLU A 686 0.91 16.18 30.83
CA GLU A 686 0.80 17.56 31.34
C GLU A 686 -0.68 17.83 31.66
N GLN A 687 -0.94 18.26 32.89
CA GLN A 687 -2.29 18.53 33.39
C GLN A 687 -2.34 19.93 34.00
N GLN A 688 -3.31 20.73 33.56
CA GLN A 688 -3.62 22.01 34.17
C GLN A 688 -5.03 21.90 34.79
N ARG A 689 -5.09 21.86 36.12
CA ARG A 689 -6.35 21.72 36.89
C ARG A 689 -6.91 23.09 37.25
N ASP A 690 -8.24 23.22 37.16
CA ASP A 690 -9.00 24.46 37.43
C ASP A 690 -8.27 25.73 36.96
N VAL A 691 -8.02 25.79 35.65
CA VAL A 691 -7.21 26.84 35.02
C VAL A 691 -7.83 28.21 35.31
N SER A 692 -7.21 28.98 36.19
CA SER A 692 -7.72 30.29 36.64
C SER A 692 -6.90 31.49 36.12
N HIS A 693 -5.65 31.27 35.72
CA HIS A 693 -4.73 32.37 35.36
C HIS A 693 -5.04 33.09 34.04
N ASN A 694 -5.85 32.51 33.15
CA ASN A 694 -6.24 33.11 31.86
C ASN A 694 -7.71 32.85 31.47
N ILE A 695 -8.52 32.41 32.44
CA ILE A 695 -9.95 32.14 32.29
C ILE A 695 -10.71 33.01 33.27
N VAL A 696 -11.73 33.69 32.78
CA VAL A 696 -12.65 34.48 33.58
C VAL A 696 -13.99 33.76 33.60
N LYS A 697 -14.40 33.33 34.79
CA LYS A 697 -15.76 32.88 35.09
C LYS A 697 -16.59 34.13 35.42
N LYS A 698 -17.78 34.28 34.86
CA LYS A 698 -18.70 35.38 35.15
C LYS A 698 -20.04 34.79 35.56
N ARG A 699 -20.57 35.25 36.69
CA ARG A 699 -21.90 34.87 37.17
C ARG A 699 -22.97 35.45 36.26
N ILE A 700 -23.90 34.61 35.84
CA ILE A 700 -25.04 35.01 35.03
C ILE A 700 -26.33 34.57 35.73
N THR A 701 -27.40 35.31 35.51
CA THR A 701 -28.75 34.89 35.93
C THR A 701 -29.23 33.72 35.06
N ASN A 702 -30.27 33.01 35.50
CA ASN A 702 -30.93 31.95 34.71
C ASN A 702 -31.51 32.42 33.35
N VAL A 703 -31.53 33.73 33.10
CA VAL A 703 -31.97 34.35 31.84
C VAL A 703 -30.78 34.72 30.93
N GLY A 704 -29.54 34.39 31.35
CA GLY A 704 -28.32 34.66 30.58
C GLY A 704 -27.84 36.11 30.65
N VAL A 705 -28.34 36.91 31.60
CA VAL A 705 -27.89 38.30 31.83
C VAL A 705 -26.81 38.32 32.91
N ASP A 706 -25.72 39.05 32.63
CA ASP A 706 -24.61 39.28 33.55
C ASP A 706 -25.09 39.90 34.88
N VAL A 707 -24.70 39.32 36.01
CA VAL A 707 -24.95 39.90 37.34
C VAL A 707 -23.94 41.03 37.58
N PRO A 708 -24.36 42.30 37.71
CA PRO A 708 -23.43 43.41 37.90
C PRO A 708 -22.76 43.35 39.28
N GLY A 709 -21.43 43.43 39.35
CA GLY A 709 -20.74 43.82 40.59
C GLY A 709 -19.59 42.96 41.10
N GLN A 710 -19.26 41.78 40.53
CA GLN A 710 -18.10 41.01 40.99
C GLN A 710 -17.47 40.19 39.84
N ARG A 711 -16.22 40.50 39.49
CA ARG A 711 -15.38 39.58 38.70
C ARG A 711 -14.78 38.57 39.67
N THR A 712 -14.78 37.27 39.36
CA THR A 712 -14.32 36.20 40.28
C THR A 712 -12.85 36.34 40.73
N GLY A 713 -12.07 37.23 40.12
CA GLY A 713 -10.75 37.64 40.63
C GLY A 713 -10.78 38.46 41.92
N GLU A 714 -11.93 39.01 42.34
CA GLU A 714 -12.08 39.81 43.57
C GLU A 714 -12.53 39.00 44.80
N LEU A 715 -13.13 37.82 44.61
CA LEU A 715 -13.56 36.95 45.73
C LEU A 715 -12.36 36.48 46.58
N ARG A 716 -11.20 36.27 45.96
CA ARG A 716 -9.96 35.95 46.68
C ARG A 716 -9.56 37.09 47.62
N ASN A 717 -9.66 38.34 47.15
CA ASN A 717 -9.29 39.52 47.95
C ASN A 717 -10.23 39.79 49.13
N GLU A 718 -11.52 39.45 49.06
CA GLU A 718 -12.45 39.59 50.20
C GLU A 718 -12.27 38.49 51.24
N ILE A 719 -12.01 37.25 50.80
CA ILE A 719 -11.73 36.11 51.70
C ILE A 719 -10.35 36.25 52.34
N ASP A 720 -9.33 36.70 51.60
CA ASP A 720 -8.00 37.01 52.13
C ASP A 720 -8.05 38.18 53.13
N ARG A 721 -8.90 39.20 52.89
CA ARG A 721 -9.17 40.28 53.87
C ARG A 721 -9.91 39.80 55.13
N LEU A 722 -10.76 38.78 55.02
CA LEU A 722 -11.42 38.13 56.17
C LEU A 722 -10.46 37.21 56.93
N ALA A 723 -9.51 36.58 56.24
CA ALA A 723 -8.43 35.81 56.83
C ALA A 723 -7.42 36.71 57.57
N GLU A 724 -7.09 37.91 57.04
CA GLU A 724 -6.26 38.91 57.73
C GLU A 724 -6.90 39.44 59.03
N LYS A 725 -8.24 39.43 59.15
CA LYS A 725 -8.94 39.76 60.40
C LYS A 725 -8.77 38.69 61.49
N ARG A 726 -8.38 37.46 61.14
CA ARG A 726 -8.12 36.37 62.09
C ARG A 726 -6.65 36.48 62.51
N GLY A 727 -6.40 37.06 63.69
CA GLY A 727 -5.05 37.42 64.15
C GLY A 727 -4.01 36.28 64.08
N ALA A 728 -2.73 36.64 64.12
CA ALA A 728 -1.53 35.82 63.83
C ALA A 728 -1.30 34.53 64.68
N GLY A 729 -2.28 34.07 65.46
CA GLY A 729 -2.26 32.82 66.23
C GLY A 729 -3.52 31.95 66.08
N TYR A 730 -4.41 32.25 65.12
CA TYR A 730 -5.58 31.42 64.83
C TYR A 730 -5.17 30.13 64.09
N CYS A 731 -5.51 28.97 64.67
CA CYS A 731 -5.34 27.66 64.06
C CYS A 731 -6.70 26.93 64.09
N GLY A 732 -7.40 26.92 62.95
CA GLY A 732 -8.69 26.23 62.85
C GLY A 732 -8.54 24.71 62.72
N SER A 733 -9.50 23.97 63.27
CA SER A 733 -9.56 22.50 63.12
C SER A 733 -9.89 22.12 61.68
N CYS A 734 -9.19 21.11 61.16
CA CYS A 734 -9.45 20.50 59.85
C CYS A 734 -10.56 19.42 59.90
N TYR A 735 -11.25 19.25 61.04
CA TYR A 735 -12.38 18.32 61.25
C TYR A 735 -12.11 16.88 60.77
N GLY A 736 -10.87 16.41 60.90
CA GLY A 736 -10.45 15.08 60.46
C GLY A 736 -10.10 14.97 58.97
N GLY A 737 -10.05 16.07 58.20
CA GLY A 737 -9.43 16.08 56.88
C GLY A 737 -7.91 15.86 56.93
N VAL A 738 -7.26 15.70 55.78
CA VAL A 738 -5.80 15.66 55.67
C VAL A 738 -5.25 17.06 55.97
N GLU A 739 -4.52 17.20 57.07
CA GLU A 739 -3.96 18.49 57.49
C GLU A 739 -2.91 19.00 56.49
N PRO A 740 -2.91 20.32 56.17
CA PRO A 740 -1.87 20.92 55.32
C PRO A 740 -0.53 21.03 56.07
N GLU A 741 0.57 21.39 55.39
CA GLU A 741 1.93 21.41 55.98
C GLU A 741 2.07 22.28 57.25
N ASN A 742 1.21 23.29 57.37
CA ASN A 742 1.06 24.22 58.49
C ASN A 742 0.11 23.72 59.60
N GLY A 743 -0.48 22.52 59.46
CA GLY A 743 -1.28 21.83 60.48
C GLY A 743 -2.63 22.44 60.85
N CYS A 744 -2.98 23.59 60.26
CA CYS A 744 -4.15 24.39 60.62
C CYS A 744 -5.01 24.67 59.38
N CYS A 745 -6.33 24.50 59.49
CA CYS A 745 -7.30 24.88 58.46
C CYS A 745 -7.97 26.20 58.85
N ASN A 746 -7.45 27.30 58.31
CA ASN A 746 -7.79 28.64 58.76
C ASN A 746 -8.94 29.29 57.98
N SER A 747 -9.24 28.80 56.78
CA SER A 747 -10.38 29.21 55.95
C SER A 747 -11.34 28.05 55.69
N CYS A 748 -12.57 28.34 55.27
CA CYS A 748 -13.49 27.30 54.81
C CYS A 748 -12.89 26.53 53.62
N GLU A 749 -12.12 27.20 52.77
CA GLU A 749 -11.41 26.61 51.63
C GLU A 749 -10.33 25.60 52.08
N ASP A 750 -9.58 25.89 53.14
CA ASP A 750 -8.57 24.97 53.69
C ASP A 750 -9.22 23.69 54.23
N VAL A 751 -10.37 23.81 54.91
CA VAL A 751 -11.14 22.66 55.42
C VAL A 751 -11.66 21.80 54.26
N ARG A 752 -12.16 22.43 53.20
CA ARG A 752 -12.59 21.74 51.98
C ARG A 752 -11.45 21.01 51.29
N GLN A 753 -10.26 21.62 51.23
CA GLN A 753 -9.08 21.00 50.65
C GLN A 753 -8.61 19.80 51.48
N ALA A 754 -8.66 19.91 52.81
CA ALA A 754 -8.35 18.82 53.73
C ALA A 754 -9.32 17.63 53.56
N TYR A 755 -10.63 17.89 53.38
CA TYR A 755 -11.64 16.86 53.12
C TYR A 755 -11.43 16.19 51.75
N ALA A 756 -11.17 16.99 50.71
CA ALA A 756 -10.88 16.49 49.37
C ALA A 756 -9.63 15.59 49.34
N GLY A 757 -8.57 15.95 50.10
CA GLY A 757 -7.36 15.13 50.25
C GLY A 757 -7.62 13.74 50.87
N ARG A 758 -8.70 13.61 51.65
CA ARG A 758 -9.15 12.34 52.25
C ARG A 758 -10.19 11.60 51.39
N GLY A 759 -10.60 12.17 50.26
CA GLY A 759 -11.67 11.65 49.40
C GLY A 759 -13.07 11.81 49.99
N TRP A 760 -13.26 12.75 50.92
CA TRP A 760 -14.57 13.09 51.48
C TRP A 760 -15.24 14.20 50.67
N SER A 761 -16.54 14.06 50.41
CA SER A 761 -17.34 15.08 49.73
C SER A 761 -17.76 16.18 50.72
N PHE A 762 -17.77 17.42 50.27
CA PHE A 762 -18.20 18.57 51.07
C PHE A 762 -19.62 18.99 50.65
N GLY A 763 -20.65 18.64 51.43
CA GLY A 763 -22.04 18.89 51.00
C GLY A 763 -23.16 18.43 51.94
N ASN A 764 -22.81 17.82 53.08
CA ASN A 764 -23.79 17.44 54.10
C ASN A 764 -24.21 18.66 54.95
N PRO A 765 -25.43 18.67 55.53
CA PRO A 765 -25.88 19.76 56.39
C PRO A 765 -24.92 20.07 57.56
N GLU A 766 -24.17 19.07 58.03
CA GLU A 766 -23.17 19.18 59.10
C GLU A 766 -21.91 19.96 58.67
N ASP A 767 -21.54 19.91 57.38
CA ASP A 767 -20.38 20.65 56.82
C ASP A 767 -20.64 22.17 56.79
N LEU A 768 -21.91 22.56 56.71
CA LEU A 768 -22.38 23.95 56.73
C LEU A 768 -22.43 24.55 58.16
N VAL A 769 -22.15 23.75 59.21
CA VAL A 769 -22.11 24.20 60.62
C VAL A 769 -20.67 24.41 61.11
N MET A 770 -19.68 24.17 60.26
CA MET A 770 -18.26 24.39 60.58
C MET A 770 -18.00 25.88 60.83
N HIS A 771 -17.27 26.19 61.90
CA HIS A 771 -17.10 27.55 62.40
C HIS A 771 -16.47 28.49 61.35
N GLN A 772 -15.50 27.99 60.58
CA GLN A 772 -14.84 28.73 59.50
C GLN A 772 -15.82 29.09 58.37
N CYS A 773 -16.69 28.16 57.96
CA CYS A 773 -17.63 28.32 56.85
C CYS A 773 -18.86 29.15 57.21
N VAL A 774 -19.39 29.01 58.43
CA VAL A 774 -20.51 29.83 58.92
C VAL A 774 -20.11 31.30 59.05
N GLN A 775 -18.90 31.57 59.58
CA GLN A 775 -18.41 32.94 59.72
C GLN A 775 -18.06 33.61 58.39
N GLU A 776 -17.70 32.82 57.37
CA GLU A 776 -17.44 33.31 56.02
C GLU A 776 -18.74 33.48 55.20
N GLY A 777 -19.92 33.19 55.77
CA GLY A 777 -21.21 33.32 55.10
C GLY A 777 -21.40 32.31 53.96
N TRP A 778 -20.62 31.22 53.94
CA TRP A 778 -20.55 30.28 52.82
C TRP A 778 -21.90 29.60 52.53
N SER A 779 -22.71 29.37 53.57
CA SER A 779 -24.05 28.80 53.45
C SER A 779 -25.05 29.71 52.75
N ASP A 780 -24.91 31.02 52.92
CA ASP A 780 -25.81 32.01 52.35
C ASP A 780 -25.42 32.31 50.89
N ILE A 781 -24.11 32.39 50.64
CA ILE A 781 -23.53 32.51 49.29
C ILE A 781 -23.94 31.31 48.41
N LEU A 782 -23.93 30.10 48.97
CA LEU A 782 -24.37 28.88 48.27
C LEU A 782 -25.83 28.93 47.85
N LYS A 783 -26.71 29.39 48.74
CA LYS A 783 -28.15 29.49 48.47
C LYS A 783 -28.48 30.58 47.46
N GLU A 784 -27.80 31.72 47.53
CA GLU A 784 -27.96 32.81 46.58
C GLU A 784 -27.48 32.42 45.16
N GLN A 785 -26.40 31.65 45.06
CA GLN A 785 -25.81 31.24 43.78
C GLN A 785 -26.40 29.95 43.19
N ALA A 786 -27.29 29.26 43.91
CA ALA A 786 -27.80 27.95 43.49
C ALA A 786 -28.65 28.02 42.21
N SER A 787 -29.36 29.12 42.01
CA SER A 787 -30.19 29.39 40.82
C SER A 787 -29.50 30.36 39.85
N GLU A 788 -28.17 30.30 39.74
CA GLU A 788 -27.39 31.11 38.80
C GLU A 788 -26.63 30.21 37.82
N GLY A 789 -26.25 30.78 36.68
CA GLY A 789 -25.37 30.16 35.70
C GLY A 789 -23.96 30.75 35.68
N CYS A 790 -23.12 30.22 34.80
CA CYS A 790 -21.75 30.66 34.61
C CYS A 790 -21.36 30.85 33.14
N SER A 791 -20.77 32.00 32.81
CA SER A 791 -20.09 32.22 31.54
C SER A 791 -18.58 32.08 31.71
N VAL A 792 -17.97 31.16 30.96
CA VAL A 792 -16.54 30.87 30.97
C VAL A 792 -15.92 31.45 29.71
N SER A 793 -15.07 32.46 29.87
CA SER A 793 -14.39 33.10 28.74
C SER A 793 -12.90 33.24 29.02
N GLY A 794 -12.05 32.92 28.04
CA GLY A 794 -10.61 32.97 28.26
C GLY A 794 -9.76 32.40 27.13
N ARG A 795 -8.47 32.32 27.42
CA ARG A 795 -7.48 31.67 26.54
C ARG A 795 -6.70 30.64 27.31
N ILE A 796 -6.58 29.45 26.75
CA ILE A 796 -5.85 28.33 27.34
C ILE A 796 -4.66 28.01 26.44
N ARG A 797 -3.47 27.89 27.04
CA ARG A 797 -2.26 27.48 26.33
C ARG A 797 -2.09 25.97 26.50
N VAL A 798 -2.24 25.22 25.42
CA VAL A 798 -2.16 23.76 25.38
C VAL A 798 -0.95 23.31 24.56
N ASN A 799 -0.43 22.12 24.81
CA ASN A 799 0.58 21.55 23.93
C ASN A 799 -0.04 21.17 22.57
N LYS A 800 0.72 21.33 21.48
CA LYS A 800 0.31 20.90 20.13
C LYS A 800 0.48 19.38 19.97
N VAL A 801 -0.23 18.64 20.81
CA VAL A 801 -0.37 17.17 20.83
C VAL A 801 -1.83 16.83 21.08
N ILE A 802 -2.18 15.55 21.08
CA ILE A 802 -3.54 15.10 21.39
C ILE A 802 -3.87 15.45 22.85
N GLY A 803 -5.05 16.02 23.09
CA GLY A 803 -5.48 16.39 24.44
C GLY A 803 -6.98 16.63 24.55
N ASN A 804 -7.44 16.93 25.75
CA ASN A 804 -8.82 17.25 26.06
C ASN A 804 -8.95 18.46 26.99
N ILE A 805 -10.00 19.24 26.78
CA ILE A 805 -10.44 20.32 27.68
C ILE A 805 -11.78 19.88 28.25
N ASN A 806 -11.80 19.66 29.55
CA ASN A 806 -12.95 19.14 30.27
C ASN A 806 -13.56 20.27 31.09
N ILE A 807 -14.83 20.56 30.82
CA ILE A 807 -15.63 21.46 31.64
C ILE A 807 -16.66 20.61 32.37
N SER A 808 -16.51 20.47 33.68
CA SER A 808 -17.30 19.54 34.48
C SER A 808 -17.81 20.19 35.77
N PRO A 809 -18.93 19.71 36.35
CA PRO A 809 -19.34 20.10 37.68
C PRO A 809 -18.45 19.40 38.72
N GLY A 810 -18.22 20.09 39.83
CA GLY A 810 -17.35 19.63 40.92
C GLY A 810 -15.88 19.95 40.70
N ARG A 811 -15.12 20.00 41.80
CA ARG A 811 -13.66 20.12 41.74
C ARG A 811 -13.04 18.76 41.40
N SER A 812 -12.03 18.78 40.54
CA SER A 812 -11.25 17.60 40.20
C SER A 812 -10.14 17.35 41.23
N TYR A 813 -10.00 16.10 41.67
CA TYR A 813 -8.92 15.65 42.55
C TYR A 813 -8.34 14.33 42.06
N GLN A 814 -7.08 14.06 42.43
CA GLN A 814 -6.33 12.88 41.97
C GLN A 814 -5.97 12.02 43.17
N LEU A 815 -6.45 10.79 43.19
CA LEU A 815 -6.13 9.79 44.21
C LEU A 815 -5.62 8.54 43.50
N ASN A 816 -4.41 8.06 43.85
CA ASN A 816 -3.81 6.86 43.26
C ASN A 816 -3.81 6.85 41.71
N ASN A 817 -3.39 7.95 41.08
CA ASN A 817 -3.32 8.09 39.62
C ASN A 817 -4.67 7.97 38.88
N ARG A 818 -5.81 8.08 39.58
CA ARG A 818 -7.16 8.17 39.01
C ARG A 818 -7.75 9.55 39.24
N HIS A 819 -8.48 10.06 38.25
CA HIS A 819 -9.18 11.34 38.30
C HIS A 819 -10.59 11.17 38.85
N PHE A 820 -10.91 11.93 39.89
CA PHE A 820 -12.24 11.95 40.50
C PHE A 820 -12.79 13.38 40.49
N HIS A 821 -14.11 13.49 40.37
CA HIS A 821 -14.85 14.75 40.50
C HIS A 821 -15.79 14.64 41.70
N ASP A 822 -15.83 15.66 42.55
CA ASP A 822 -16.84 15.73 43.63
C ASP A 822 -18.17 16.21 43.04
N LEU A 823 -19.01 15.26 42.64
CA LEU A 823 -20.31 15.50 42.02
C LEU A 823 -21.45 15.62 43.04
N VAL A 824 -21.19 15.36 44.33
CA VAL A 824 -22.23 15.33 45.38
C VAL A 824 -22.99 16.66 45.49
N PRO A 825 -22.34 17.84 45.41
CA PRO A 825 -23.05 19.13 45.43
C PRO A 825 -23.94 19.36 44.20
N TYR A 826 -23.58 18.79 43.05
CA TYR A 826 -24.30 18.97 41.78
C TYR A 826 -25.49 18.02 41.63
N LEU A 827 -25.42 16.83 42.23
CA LEU A 827 -26.47 15.80 42.16
C LEU A 827 -27.46 15.87 43.34
N LYS A 828 -27.35 16.89 44.19
CA LYS A 828 -28.22 17.06 45.36
C LYS A 828 -29.59 17.57 44.92
N ASP A 829 -30.66 16.96 45.43
CA ASP A 829 -32.03 17.37 45.17
C ASP A 829 -32.40 18.54 46.10
N ASP A 830 -32.01 19.75 45.71
CA ASP A 830 -32.19 21.00 46.48
C ASP A 830 -33.35 21.87 45.95
N GLY A 831 -34.11 21.36 44.98
CA GLY A 831 -35.21 22.06 44.30
C GLY A 831 -34.79 22.90 43.09
N ASN A 832 -33.48 22.97 42.77
CA ASN A 832 -32.98 23.64 41.57
C ASN A 832 -32.80 22.64 40.40
N ILE A 833 -33.06 23.09 39.17
CA ILE A 833 -32.82 22.29 37.98
C ILE A 833 -31.36 22.49 37.57
N HIS A 834 -30.50 21.54 37.92
CA HIS A 834 -29.14 21.48 37.41
C HIS A 834 -29.10 20.68 36.12
N ASP A 835 -28.77 21.32 35.01
CA ASP A 835 -28.48 20.66 33.74
C ASP A 835 -27.18 21.23 33.14
N PHE A 836 -26.55 20.47 32.24
CA PHE A 836 -25.30 20.88 31.60
C PHE A 836 -25.51 21.54 30.23
N SER A 837 -26.68 22.14 30.01
CA SER A 837 -26.97 22.88 28.78
C SER A 837 -26.01 24.05 28.65
N HIS A 838 -25.54 24.30 27.43
CA HIS A 838 -24.56 25.35 27.19
C HIS A 838 -24.60 25.92 25.79
N ILE A 839 -24.13 27.17 25.68
CA ILE A 839 -24.01 27.91 24.44
C ILE A 839 -22.53 28.21 24.21
N VAL A 840 -21.99 27.73 23.09
CA VAL A 840 -20.63 28.04 22.65
C VAL A 840 -20.70 29.31 21.79
N HIS A 841 -20.26 30.44 22.33
CA HIS A 841 -20.26 31.71 21.60
C HIS A 841 -19.05 31.84 20.66
N GLU A 842 -17.88 31.38 21.11
CA GLU A 842 -16.66 31.41 20.33
C GLU A 842 -15.76 30.25 20.75
N PHE A 843 -15.27 29.46 19.78
CA PHE A 843 -14.28 28.43 20.02
C PHE A 843 -13.29 28.37 18.84
N SER A 844 -12.02 28.72 19.09
CA SER A 844 -11.01 28.75 18.03
C SER A 844 -9.60 28.40 18.51
N PHE A 845 -8.83 27.83 17.59
CA PHE A 845 -7.40 27.56 17.77
C PHE A 845 -6.59 28.66 17.08
N MET A 846 -5.79 29.39 17.86
CA MET A 846 -5.00 30.53 17.39
C MET A 846 -3.52 30.18 17.30
N ALA A 847 -2.85 30.64 16.24
CA ALA A 847 -1.39 30.63 16.16
C ALA A 847 -0.78 31.85 16.88
N ASP A 848 0.50 31.74 17.28
CA ASP A 848 1.24 32.86 17.87
C ASP A 848 1.36 34.07 16.91
N ASP A 849 1.36 33.82 15.59
CA ASP A 849 1.37 34.88 14.57
C ASP A 849 0.12 35.76 14.59
N GLU A 850 -1.02 35.23 15.05
CA GLU A 850 -2.31 35.93 15.07
C GLU A 850 -2.42 36.94 16.22
N TYR A 851 -1.43 36.98 17.12
CA TYR A 851 -1.29 38.05 18.11
C TYR A 851 -0.86 39.38 17.47
N ASN A 852 -0.22 39.34 16.30
CA ASN A 852 0.13 40.54 15.56
C ASN A 852 -1.10 41.05 14.77
N PRO A 853 -1.61 42.28 15.04
CA PRO A 853 -2.80 42.81 14.37
C PRO A 853 -2.71 42.82 12.84
N THR A 854 -1.51 43.07 12.30
CA THR A 854 -1.28 43.10 10.85
C THR A 854 -1.38 41.71 10.23
N LYS A 855 -0.75 40.71 10.84
CA LYS A 855 -0.81 39.31 10.37
C LYS A 855 -2.22 38.73 10.54
N SER A 856 -2.90 39.03 11.64
CA SER A 856 -4.29 38.65 11.88
C SER A 856 -5.24 39.19 10.81
N LYS A 857 -5.03 40.43 10.34
CA LYS A 857 -5.84 41.02 9.26
C LYS A 857 -5.63 40.30 7.92
N ILE A 858 -4.38 39.94 7.61
CA ILE A 858 -4.04 39.17 6.40
C ILE A 858 -4.69 37.78 6.46
N GLY A 859 -4.55 37.07 7.58
CA GLY A 859 -5.17 35.76 7.78
C GLY A 859 -6.69 35.77 7.62
N ARG A 860 -7.37 36.80 8.17
CA ARG A 860 -8.83 36.96 8.03
C ARG A 860 -9.27 37.26 6.60
N GLU A 861 -8.58 38.16 5.90
CA GLU A 861 -8.89 38.49 4.51
C GLU A 861 -8.72 37.28 3.59
N MET A 862 -7.64 36.51 3.78
CA MET A 862 -7.39 35.28 3.00
C MET A 862 -8.45 34.21 3.27
N ARG A 863 -8.84 33.99 4.52
CA ARG A 863 -9.94 33.08 4.88
C ARG A 863 -11.25 33.46 4.19
N LYS A 864 -11.58 34.76 4.19
CA LYS A 864 -12.79 35.28 3.53
C LYS A 864 -12.78 35.06 2.01
N ARG A 865 -11.65 35.30 1.34
CA ARG A 865 -11.51 35.06 -0.11
C ARG A 865 -11.70 33.60 -0.50
N MET A 866 -11.44 32.67 0.42
CA MET A 866 -11.57 31.23 0.21
C MET A 866 -12.90 30.66 0.72
N GLY A 867 -13.80 31.48 1.26
CA GLY A 867 -15.09 31.03 1.81
C GLY A 867 -14.98 30.23 3.11
N ILE A 868 -13.90 30.41 3.87
CA ILE A 868 -13.70 29.79 5.20
C ILE A 868 -14.18 30.79 6.26
N GLU A 869 -15.50 30.97 6.37
CA GLU A 869 -16.06 32.13 7.07
C GLU A 869 -16.26 31.94 8.58
N GLU A 870 -16.48 30.73 9.10
CA GLU A 870 -16.87 30.50 10.51
C GLU A 870 -16.20 29.27 11.15
N ASN A 871 -15.91 29.32 12.45
CA ASN A 871 -15.47 28.12 13.16
C ASN A 871 -16.69 27.22 13.44
N PRO A 872 -16.58 25.88 13.34
CA PRO A 872 -17.76 25.01 13.37
C PRO A 872 -18.58 25.01 14.66
N LEU A 873 -18.01 25.42 15.81
CA LEU A 873 -18.71 25.49 17.09
C LEU A 873 -19.20 26.88 17.47
N ASP A 874 -18.91 27.91 16.65
CA ASP A 874 -19.36 29.27 16.96
C ASP A 874 -20.89 29.34 16.85
N GLY A 875 -21.56 29.74 17.93
CA GLY A 875 -23.02 29.80 18.02
C GLY A 875 -23.72 28.47 18.32
N TYR A 876 -22.99 27.39 18.59
CA TYR A 876 -23.58 26.08 18.88
C TYR A 876 -24.27 26.05 20.26
N GLU A 877 -25.43 25.39 20.35
CA GLU A 877 -26.21 25.28 21.58
C GLU A 877 -26.54 23.80 21.88
N GLY A 878 -25.98 23.28 22.97
CA GLY A 878 -26.28 21.94 23.49
C GLY A 878 -27.33 22.02 24.60
N LYS A 879 -28.48 21.35 24.43
CA LYS A 879 -29.60 21.40 25.39
C LYS A 879 -29.86 20.04 26.01
N THR A 880 -30.07 20.01 27.32
CA THR A 880 -30.53 18.83 28.04
C THR A 880 -31.37 19.24 29.24
N THR A 881 -32.31 18.39 29.65
CA THR A 881 -33.10 18.57 30.88
C THR A 881 -32.64 17.66 32.00
N LYS A 882 -31.59 16.85 31.76
CA LYS A 882 -31.10 15.83 32.69
C LYS A 882 -29.80 16.31 33.36
N PRO A 883 -29.65 16.13 34.69
CA PRO A 883 -28.43 16.52 35.40
C PRO A 883 -27.24 15.65 35.01
N GLN A 884 -27.44 14.35 34.83
CA GLN A 884 -26.36 13.42 34.47
C GLN A 884 -26.25 13.28 32.95
N TYR A 885 -25.77 14.32 32.28
CA TYR A 885 -25.61 14.34 30.83
C TYR A 885 -24.19 14.74 30.43
N MET A 886 -23.67 14.11 29.37
CA MET A 886 -22.31 14.30 28.88
C MET A 886 -22.33 14.74 27.42
N PHE A 887 -21.71 15.89 27.14
CA PHE A 887 -21.47 16.40 25.79
C PHE A 887 -20.01 16.17 25.43
N GLN A 888 -19.73 15.54 24.30
CA GLN A 888 -18.39 15.29 23.80
C GLN A 888 -18.22 15.85 22.39
N TYR A 889 -17.27 16.77 22.24
CA TYR A 889 -16.87 17.35 20.97
C TYR A 889 -15.49 16.83 20.60
N PHE A 890 -15.39 16.09 19.50
CA PHE A 890 -14.13 15.65 18.91
C PHE A 890 -13.70 16.63 17.83
N LEU A 891 -12.62 17.36 18.09
CA LEU A 891 -12.07 18.44 17.29
C LEU A 891 -10.83 17.93 16.55
N LYS A 892 -10.86 17.93 15.21
CA LYS A 892 -9.67 17.60 14.42
C LYS A 892 -9.03 18.88 13.91
N VAL A 893 -7.87 19.23 14.45
CA VAL A 893 -7.18 20.50 14.20
C VAL A 893 -6.16 20.33 13.08
N VAL A 894 -6.18 21.22 12.10
CA VAL A 894 -5.27 21.25 10.96
C VAL A 894 -4.55 22.59 10.93
N SER A 895 -3.22 22.55 10.84
CA SER A 895 -2.41 23.75 10.70
C SER A 895 -2.59 24.33 9.30
N THR A 896 -2.74 25.65 9.19
CA THR A 896 -2.92 26.36 7.92
C THR A 896 -1.96 27.53 7.81
N GLN A 897 -1.19 27.60 6.72
CA GLN A 897 -0.29 28.70 6.43
C GLN A 897 -0.76 29.46 5.20
N PHE A 898 -0.86 30.78 5.30
CA PHE A 898 -1.12 31.69 4.19
C PHE A 898 0.18 32.33 3.72
N ARG A 899 0.50 32.24 2.43
CA ARG A 899 1.63 32.92 1.78
C ARG A 899 1.09 33.90 0.74
N THR A 900 1.47 35.17 0.88
CA THR A 900 1.12 36.20 -0.11
C THR A 900 2.13 36.24 -1.25
N LEU A 901 1.82 36.98 -2.32
CA LEU A 901 2.76 37.23 -3.44
C LEU A 901 4.09 37.88 -3.02
N GLU A 902 4.12 38.54 -1.85
CA GLU A 902 5.31 39.17 -1.26
C GLU A 902 6.09 38.22 -0.32
N GLU A 903 5.82 36.90 -0.40
CA GLU A 903 6.39 35.85 0.45
C GLU A 903 6.13 36.03 1.97
N LYS A 904 5.17 36.87 2.37
CA LYS A 904 4.80 37.02 3.78
C LYS A 904 3.95 35.83 4.21
N SER A 905 4.44 35.06 5.17
CA SER A 905 3.74 33.90 5.74
C SER A 905 2.98 34.25 7.03
N THR A 906 1.72 33.84 7.11
CA THR A 906 0.90 33.90 8.33
C THR A 906 0.40 32.50 8.69
N ASN A 907 0.78 31.99 9.86
CA ASN A 907 0.26 30.72 10.37
C ASN A 907 -1.07 30.93 11.08
N THR A 908 -2.00 29.99 10.90
CA THR A 908 -3.31 29.94 11.53
C THR A 908 -3.72 28.47 11.71
N HIS A 909 -4.84 28.20 12.40
CA HIS A 909 -5.36 26.84 12.54
C HIS A 909 -6.83 26.77 12.15
N GLN A 910 -7.22 25.63 11.60
CA GLN A 910 -8.60 25.27 11.28
C GLN A 910 -8.96 24.00 12.03
N TYR A 911 -10.24 23.75 12.26
CA TYR A 911 -10.66 22.49 12.84
C TYR A 911 -12.02 22.05 12.32
N SER A 912 -12.28 20.75 12.37
CA SER A 912 -13.59 20.15 12.13
C SER A 912 -14.11 19.48 13.39
N VAL A 913 -15.44 19.37 13.56
CA VAL A 913 -16.05 18.85 14.78
C VAL A 913 -16.93 17.65 14.52
N THR A 914 -16.88 16.67 15.42
CA THR A 914 -17.87 15.59 15.55
C THR A 914 -18.41 15.62 16.97
N GLN A 915 -19.74 15.65 17.10
CA GLN A 915 -20.42 15.76 18.39
C GLN A 915 -21.01 14.42 18.81
N PHE A 916 -20.92 14.10 20.10
CA PHE A 916 -21.57 12.97 20.73
C PHE A 916 -22.19 13.41 22.04
N GLU A 917 -23.40 12.93 22.29
CA GLU A 917 -24.12 13.20 23.52
C GLU A 917 -24.44 11.89 24.21
N ARG A 918 -24.41 11.88 25.54
CA ARG A 918 -24.71 10.69 26.32
C ARG A 918 -25.46 11.04 27.59
N ASP A 919 -26.62 10.43 27.74
CA ASP A 919 -27.33 10.36 29.01
C ASP A 919 -26.71 9.29 29.91
N LEU A 920 -26.22 9.69 31.09
CA LEU A 920 -25.57 8.80 32.04
C LEU A 920 -26.57 8.15 33.01
N THR A 921 -27.85 8.56 32.99
CA THR A 921 -28.91 7.96 33.82
C THR A 921 -29.46 6.64 33.27
N ARG A 922 -29.25 6.35 31.98
CA ARG A 922 -29.82 5.18 31.29
C ARG A 922 -28.94 3.93 31.44
N ASN A 923 -29.56 2.85 31.91
CA ASN A 923 -28.96 1.51 31.92
C ASN A 923 -28.86 0.95 30.49
N ALA A 924 -27.86 0.11 30.25
CA ALA A 924 -27.66 -0.59 28.98
C ALA A 924 -28.93 -1.33 28.54
N GLY A 925 -29.67 -0.80 27.55
CA GLY A 925 -30.80 -1.53 26.97
C GLY A 925 -31.89 -0.75 26.23
N GLU A 926 -31.93 0.59 26.24
CA GLU A 926 -32.98 1.34 25.52
C GLU A 926 -32.45 2.14 24.32
N GLU A 927 -33.09 1.95 23.16
CA GLU A 927 -32.86 2.68 21.92
C GLU A 927 -33.28 4.15 22.05
N ASP A 928 -32.39 5.06 21.67
CA ASP A 928 -32.75 6.46 21.43
C ASP A 928 -33.40 6.63 20.05
N LYS A 929 -34.39 7.51 19.97
CA LYS A 929 -35.19 7.82 18.76
C LYS A 929 -34.38 8.41 17.59
N GLN A 930 -33.06 8.49 17.71
CA GLN A 930 -32.11 9.02 16.72
C GLN A 930 -31.10 7.97 16.22
N GLY A 931 -31.23 6.68 16.59
CA GLY A 931 -30.49 5.59 15.94
C GLY A 931 -28.99 5.52 16.26
N VAL A 932 -28.52 6.18 17.32
CA VAL A 932 -27.13 6.08 17.77
C VAL A 932 -27.04 5.05 18.90
N TYR A 933 -26.50 3.86 18.58
CA TYR A 933 -26.19 2.84 19.59
C TYR A 933 -24.90 3.22 20.34
N THR A 934 -25.02 3.60 21.61
CA THR A 934 -23.86 3.73 22.50
C THR A 934 -23.77 2.52 23.44
N GLN A 935 -22.65 1.80 23.37
CA GLN A 935 -22.35 0.66 24.24
C GLN A 935 -21.79 1.18 25.57
N HIS A 936 -22.42 0.85 26.71
CA HIS A 936 -22.07 1.43 28.02
C HIS A 936 -20.83 0.76 28.65
N GLY A 937 -19.75 1.52 28.80
CA GLY A 937 -18.87 1.45 29.97
C GLY A 937 -19.47 2.28 31.11
N ILE A 938 -19.52 1.75 32.33
CA ILE A 938 -20.26 2.27 33.51
C ILE A 938 -19.58 3.50 34.17
N MET A 939 -18.57 4.11 33.57
CA MET A 939 -17.92 5.30 34.14
C MET A 939 -17.90 6.46 33.13
N GLY A 940 -18.66 7.50 33.44
CA GLY A 940 -18.61 8.81 32.79
C GLY A 940 -19.05 9.87 33.79
N THR A 941 -18.49 11.07 33.71
CA THR A 941 -18.89 12.22 34.53
C THR A 941 -19.69 13.19 33.67
N PRO A 942 -20.76 13.82 34.21
CA PRO A 942 -21.48 14.86 33.48
C PRO A 942 -20.54 16.03 33.16
N GLY A 943 -20.74 16.67 32.02
CA GLY A 943 -19.85 17.74 31.57
C GLY A 943 -19.81 17.95 30.07
N ALA A 944 -19.05 18.96 29.63
CA ALA A 944 -18.72 19.25 28.24
C ALA A 944 -17.23 19.00 28.00
N PHE A 945 -16.93 18.07 27.10
CA PHE A 945 -15.59 17.54 26.85
C PHE A 945 -15.15 17.88 25.42
N PHE A 946 -14.15 18.73 25.28
CA PHE A 946 -13.57 19.12 23.98
C PHE A 946 -12.28 18.33 23.76
N ASN A 947 -12.38 17.19 23.08
CA ASN A 947 -11.26 16.32 22.75
C ASN A 947 -10.64 16.79 21.44
N PHE A 948 -9.38 17.20 21.41
CA PHE A 948 -8.72 17.70 20.21
C PHE A 948 -7.56 16.81 19.76
N GLU A 949 -7.49 16.56 18.46
CA GLU A 949 -6.43 15.80 17.79
C GLU A 949 -5.74 16.70 16.76
N ILE A 950 -4.41 16.78 16.81
CA ILE A 950 -3.62 17.57 15.86
C ILE A 950 -3.27 16.72 14.64
N SER A 951 -3.69 17.16 13.46
CA SER A 951 -3.33 16.54 12.18
C SER A 951 -1.83 16.74 11.88
N PRO A 952 -1.11 15.72 11.38
CA PRO A 952 0.29 15.88 10.94
C PRO A 952 0.43 16.68 9.64
N ILE A 953 -0.67 17.22 9.12
CA ILE A 953 -0.76 17.95 7.85
C ILE A 953 -0.77 19.46 8.12
N LEU A 954 0.07 20.18 7.37
CA LEU A 954 0.07 21.62 7.19
C LEU A 954 -0.49 21.94 5.80
N VAL A 955 -1.61 22.64 5.76
CA VAL A 955 -2.18 23.16 4.51
C VAL A 955 -1.56 24.52 4.22
N VAL A 956 -0.85 24.65 3.10
CA VAL A 956 -0.22 25.91 2.67
C VAL A 956 -0.99 26.47 1.48
N HIS A 957 -1.66 27.60 1.70
CA HIS A 957 -2.30 28.38 0.65
C HIS A 957 -1.34 29.48 0.19
N SER A 958 -0.86 29.37 -1.05
CA SER A 958 0.06 30.34 -1.64
C SER A 958 -0.63 31.12 -2.75
N GLU A 959 -0.61 32.44 -2.66
CA GLU A 959 -0.94 33.28 -3.80
C GLU A 959 0.10 33.05 -4.89
N THR A 960 -0.36 32.74 -6.10
CA THR A 960 0.48 32.56 -7.28
C THR A 960 -0.02 33.41 -8.42
N ARG A 961 0.90 33.80 -9.29
CA ARG A 961 0.60 34.50 -10.53
C ARG A 961 1.39 33.84 -11.65
N GLN A 962 0.74 33.67 -12.80
CA GLN A 962 1.41 33.13 -13.98
C GLN A 962 2.60 34.01 -14.37
N SER A 963 3.69 33.37 -14.79
CA SER A 963 4.88 34.08 -15.28
C SER A 963 4.62 34.66 -16.67
N PHE A 964 5.35 35.72 -17.02
CA PHE A 964 5.29 36.28 -18.37
C PHE A 964 5.71 35.26 -19.45
N ALA A 965 6.64 34.36 -19.11
CA ALA A 965 7.05 33.28 -20.01
C ALA A 965 5.90 32.31 -20.30
N HIS A 966 5.10 31.94 -19.29
CA HIS A 966 3.92 31.09 -19.46
C HIS A 966 2.88 31.73 -20.39
N PHE A 967 2.61 33.03 -20.18
CA PHE A 967 1.73 33.81 -21.07
C PHE A 967 2.23 33.80 -22.52
N LEU A 968 3.54 33.98 -22.74
CA LEU A 968 4.12 33.97 -24.09
C LEU A 968 3.99 32.59 -24.75
N THR A 969 4.32 31.51 -24.03
CA THR A 969 4.21 30.14 -24.56
C THR A 969 2.77 29.76 -24.86
N SER A 970 1.82 30.15 -24.00
CA SER A 970 0.39 29.91 -24.20
C SER A 970 -0.15 30.68 -25.41
N THR A 971 0.27 31.94 -25.57
CA THR A 971 -0.07 32.75 -26.75
C THR A 971 0.46 32.11 -28.05
N CYS A 972 1.71 31.62 -28.06
CA CYS A 972 2.26 30.89 -29.21
C CYS A 972 1.47 29.61 -29.52
N ALA A 973 1.06 28.87 -28.49
CA ALA A 973 0.26 27.65 -28.64
C ALA A 973 -1.15 27.94 -29.19
N ILE A 974 -1.82 29.01 -28.73
CA ILE A 974 -3.11 29.47 -29.26
C ILE A 974 -2.99 29.79 -30.75
N VAL A 975 -1.95 30.55 -31.14
CA VAL A 975 -1.70 30.89 -32.55
C VAL A 975 -1.44 29.62 -33.39
N GLY A 976 -0.57 28.72 -32.94
CA GLY A 976 -0.25 27.48 -33.65
C GLY A 976 -1.44 26.51 -33.77
N GLY A 977 -2.22 26.37 -32.69
CA GLY A 977 -3.39 25.49 -32.64
C GLY A 977 -4.51 25.94 -33.57
N VAL A 978 -4.86 27.24 -33.52
CA VAL A 978 -5.92 27.79 -34.39
C VAL A 978 -5.53 27.69 -35.87
N LEU A 979 -4.27 27.96 -36.22
CA LEU A 979 -3.77 27.82 -37.60
C LEU A 979 -3.81 26.36 -38.10
N THR A 980 -3.53 25.39 -37.23
CA THR A 980 -3.55 23.96 -37.57
C THR A 980 -4.98 23.48 -37.83
N VAL A 981 -5.94 23.86 -36.97
CA VAL A 981 -7.36 23.52 -37.14
C VAL A 981 -7.94 24.20 -38.39
N ALA A 982 -7.56 25.46 -38.64
CA ALA A 982 -7.92 26.18 -39.85
C ALA A 982 -7.44 25.46 -41.12
N ALA A 983 -6.20 24.94 -41.12
CA ALA A 983 -5.65 24.18 -42.24
C ALA A 983 -6.40 22.85 -42.50
N LEU A 984 -6.80 22.15 -41.43
CA LEU A 984 -7.61 20.93 -41.55
C LEU A 984 -9.00 21.21 -42.12
N LEU A 985 -9.66 22.27 -41.64
CA LEU A 985 -10.98 22.68 -42.12
C LEU A 985 -10.95 23.11 -43.59
N ASP A 986 -9.93 23.84 -44.02
CA ASP A 986 -9.74 24.20 -45.44
C ASP A 986 -9.57 22.95 -46.31
N GLY A 987 -8.81 21.94 -45.84
CA GLY A 987 -8.65 20.65 -46.51
C GLY A 987 -9.97 19.89 -46.69
N VAL A 988 -10.80 19.84 -45.65
CA VAL A 988 -12.14 19.20 -45.70
C VAL A 988 -13.09 19.95 -46.62
N LEU A 989 -13.14 21.29 -46.53
CA LEU A 989 -14.00 22.13 -47.39
C LEU A 989 -13.60 22.02 -48.87
N PHE A 990 -12.29 21.98 -49.15
CA PHE A 990 -11.77 21.76 -50.50
C PHE A 990 -12.14 20.38 -51.07
N ALA A 991 -11.99 19.32 -50.27
CA ALA A 991 -12.36 17.96 -50.67
C ALA A 991 -13.88 17.83 -50.93
N THR A 992 -14.70 18.47 -50.10
CA THR A 992 -16.17 18.46 -50.22
C THR A 992 -16.65 19.24 -51.44
N GLY A 993 -16.06 20.41 -51.72
CA GLY A 993 -16.35 21.19 -52.93
C GLY A 993 -16.03 20.46 -54.23
N ARG A 994 -14.96 19.65 -54.25
CA ARG A 994 -14.58 18.84 -55.42
C ARG A 994 -15.54 17.66 -55.65
N ARG A 995 -16.08 17.05 -54.59
CA ARG A 995 -17.12 16.00 -54.66
C ARG A 995 -18.45 16.55 -55.19
N LEU A 996 -18.89 17.72 -54.71
CA LEU A 996 -20.14 18.35 -55.17
C LEU A 996 -20.08 18.77 -56.65
N LYS A 997 -18.93 19.27 -57.12
CA LYS A 997 -18.74 19.66 -58.53
C LYS A 997 -18.70 18.46 -59.50
N LYS A 998 -18.33 17.27 -59.02
CA LYS A 998 -18.36 16.01 -59.81
C LYS A 998 -19.75 15.37 -59.89
N GLY A 999 -20.67 15.68 -58.96
CA GLY A 999 -22.04 15.13 -58.95
C GLY A 999 -23.04 15.84 -59.88
N GLY A 1000 -22.70 17.01 -60.43
CA GLY A 1000 -23.64 17.87 -61.17
C GLY A 1000 -23.58 17.79 -62.71
N SER A 1001 -22.82 16.86 -63.32
CA SER A 1001 -22.56 16.87 -64.78
C SER A 1001 -23.09 15.65 -65.56
N THR A 1002 -24.09 14.94 -65.04
CA THR A 1002 -24.79 13.88 -65.81
C THR A 1002 -26.29 14.00 -65.62
N ASN A 1003 -26.91 14.98 -66.30
CA ASN A 1003 -28.29 14.90 -66.76
C ASN A 1003 -28.59 16.02 -67.77
N GLY A 1004 -28.92 15.63 -69.01
CA GLY A 1004 -29.63 16.48 -69.98
C GLY A 1004 -28.93 16.62 -71.34
N GLY A 1005 -29.40 15.89 -72.36
CA GLY A 1005 -28.96 16.09 -73.75
C GLY A 1005 -29.47 15.06 -74.76
N THR A 1006 -30.79 14.98 -74.94
CA THR A 1006 -31.55 14.16 -75.90
C THR A 1006 -31.31 14.57 -77.37
N LYS A 1007 -31.29 13.62 -78.33
CA LYS A 1007 -32.11 13.59 -79.58
C LYS A 1007 -31.68 12.50 -80.60
N VAL A 1008 -32.69 11.74 -81.08
CA VAL A 1008 -33.01 11.35 -82.49
C VAL A 1008 -31.88 10.67 -83.27
N LEU A 1009 -31.94 9.40 -83.70
CA LEU A 1009 -32.99 8.62 -84.39
C LEU A 1009 -32.88 7.15 -83.98
#